data_AF-A0A972H2S4-F1
#
_entry.id   AF-A0A972H2S4-F1
#
_cell.length_a   1.000
_cell.length_b   1.000
_cell.length_c   1.000
_cell.angle_alpha   90.00
_cell.angle_beta   90.00
_cell.angle_gamma   90.00
#
_symmetry.space_group_name_H-M   'P 1'
#
loop_
_entity.id
_entity.type
_entity.pdbx_description
1 polymer ?
#
loop_
_entity_poly.entity_id
_entity_poly.type
_entity_poly.pdbx_seq_one_letter_code
_entity_poly.pdbx_strand_id
1 'polypeptide(L)'
;MSSIKLEDYAEFLEQAAPEIRDILDSTFHEAARIMSPAGLGDYMDGARALSNLRRGPDLVITYLEEMPLVAKECGEDIIPDCITAAMKVSSMTSGEVITLMFSSLPTVAKRLGDAQLVRGYLTLIHQLASTAARGLRPMLSHIDELLSKLTLSGLRRWANFGAQAYRRDFNNLTSYFNLESADSRAMLEKERRGVLFVKVQRKLNFYLRALWGRDFFIRPTGADYTDFRPYVEDRILYVPDALDDVADIAGLELYRATVAHMASHMIYTSASMSAEQLSPAQMFFIGLLEDARIEYKAINSFPGLKKLWRSLMQAEYKESVEHETVPVLENLALQLLDSSIKNDDEALNNFVEKFHASIEHNQDDNHFAWLMGVELYNIFASRKAVPSLRILERYRIPYRDDNRIIWHFEDINWDSGIEYMAASQRQVRRQVSPLMMAHEVDCELAGNDAQEIWTCSDLMRFYEDDLTDNAKSFNAEWGKEPVSDPFHYQEWDYQIQLHRPDWATVYERRLPKGNPEDIDNILTEHKPIAHRIRQIIDLLTPAGVQRQRGMEDGDEIDINAAVDAMISLRMGEQPNPRITMRNVLKTRDLSVVVLLDLSESTNEKVGDSDKTILQLTREAATLVATAIDGIGDPFALHGFASDGRHDVQYYRFKDFNQHFDDEAKSRLAGMTGGLSTRMGAALRHAGHHLLKQQERRKLILLVTDGEPADIDEQDPQHLRHDTKKAVEELYSTGVLTYCLTLDPHADSYVKRIFGENNYTIIEHVDRLPEQLPLLFASLTG
;
A
#
# COMPACT_ATOMS: atom_id res chain seq x y z
N MET A 1 1.22 19.93 1.56
CA MET A 1 2.04 20.29 0.37
C MET A 1 1.19 21.14 -0.56
N SER A 2 1.81 22.12 -1.22
CA SER A 2 1.14 23.03 -2.16
C SER A 2 0.58 22.26 -3.36
N SER A 3 -0.69 22.45 -3.72
CA SER A 3 -1.23 21.90 -4.98
C SER A 3 -0.57 22.63 -6.16
N ILE A 4 0.06 21.89 -7.07
CA ILE A 4 0.63 22.47 -8.28
C ILE A 4 -0.50 22.88 -9.21
N LYS A 5 -0.53 24.16 -9.60
CA LYS A 5 -1.53 24.70 -10.54
C LYS A 5 -0.91 24.80 -11.92
N LEU A 6 -1.63 24.30 -12.92
CA LEU A 6 -1.23 24.40 -14.32
C LEU A 6 -1.02 25.86 -14.77
N GLU A 7 -1.80 26.78 -14.20
CA GLU A 7 -1.74 28.23 -14.42
C GLU A 7 -0.33 28.81 -14.20
N ASP A 8 0.45 28.25 -13.26
CA ASP A 8 1.81 28.72 -12.92
C ASP A 8 2.86 28.38 -14.01
N TYR A 9 2.50 27.52 -14.96
CA TYR A 9 3.37 27.01 -16.01
C TYR A 9 2.86 27.30 -17.42
N ALA A 10 1.53 27.36 -17.60
CA ALA A 10 0.87 27.55 -18.88
C ALA A 10 1.34 28.82 -19.60
N GLU A 11 1.37 29.97 -18.91
CA GLU A 11 1.77 31.24 -19.52
C GLU A 11 3.21 31.18 -20.09
N PHE A 12 4.13 30.52 -19.38
CA PHE A 12 5.52 30.38 -19.83
C PHE A 12 5.66 29.40 -21.00
N LEU A 13 5.02 28.23 -20.91
CA LEU A 13 5.14 27.18 -21.93
C LEU A 13 4.47 27.62 -23.24
N GLU A 14 3.32 28.28 -23.17
CA GLU A 14 2.63 28.84 -24.33
C GLU A 14 3.43 29.96 -25.01
N GLN A 15 4.13 30.80 -24.23
CA GLN A 15 5.01 31.83 -24.79
C GLN A 15 6.22 31.23 -25.53
N ALA A 16 6.75 30.10 -25.05
CA ALA A 16 7.93 29.49 -25.61
C ALA A 16 7.63 28.56 -26.81
N ALA A 17 6.47 27.91 -26.80
CA ALA A 17 5.99 27.05 -27.87
C ALA A 17 4.45 27.14 -27.97
N PRO A 18 3.93 28.04 -28.83
CA PRO A 18 2.49 28.29 -28.94
C PRO A 18 1.66 27.06 -29.30
N GLU A 19 2.27 26.08 -29.96
CA GLU A 19 1.65 24.82 -30.38
C GLU A 19 1.32 23.89 -29.20
N ILE A 20 1.91 24.11 -28.02
CA ILE A 20 1.65 23.33 -26.79
C ILE A 20 0.26 23.61 -26.22
N ARG A 21 -0.31 24.80 -26.51
CA ARG A 21 -1.56 25.27 -25.91
C ARG A 21 -2.72 24.31 -26.07
N ASP A 22 -2.81 23.64 -27.23
CA ASP A 22 -3.92 22.74 -27.55
C ASP A 22 -3.80 21.36 -26.89
N ILE A 23 -2.60 21.01 -26.39
CA ILE A 23 -2.26 19.68 -25.86
C ILE A 23 -2.02 19.70 -24.34
N LEU A 24 -1.62 20.86 -23.79
CA LEU A 24 -1.15 21.01 -22.41
C LEU A 24 -2.18 20.60 -21.35
N ASP A 25 -3.44 21.03 -21.50
CA ASP A 25 -4.51 20.67 -20.56
C ASP A 25 -4.74 19.15 -20.54
N SER A 26 -4.75 18.51 -21.72
CA SER A 26 -4.99 17.08 -21.84
C SER A 26 -3.85 16.24 -21.26
N THR A 27 -2.60 16.61 -21.57
CA THR A 27 -1.40 15.92 -21.08
C THR A 27 -1.19 16.14 -19.58
N PHE A 28 -1.48 17.34 -19.06
CA PHE A 28 -1.43 17.61 -17.62
C PHE A 28 -2.44 16.78 -16.84
N HIS A 29 -3.68 16.69 -17.33
CA HIS A 29 -4.71 15.86 -16.68
C HIS A 29 -4.38 14.37 -16.70
N GLU A 30 -3.76 13.87 -17.77
CA GLU A 30 -3.30 12.50 -17.85
C GLU A 30 -2.11 12.24 -16.90
N ALA A 31 -1.14 13.15 -16.86
CA ALA A 31 0.00 13.09 -15.95
C ALA A 31 -0.43 13.13 -14.48
N ALA A 32 -1.39 13.99 -14.12
CA ALA A 32 -1.91 14.11 -12.76
C ALA A 32 -2.67 12.87 -12.26
N ARG A 33 -3.05 11.94 -13.15
CA ARG A 33 -3.62 10.64 -12.76
C ARG A 33 -2.56 9.59 -12.43
N ILE A 34 -1.33 9.80 -12.90
CA ILE A 34 -0.24 8.83 -12.81
C ILE A 34 0.80 9.25 -11.76
N MET A 35 1.04 10.55 -11.62
CA MET A 35 2.09 11.11 -10.76
C MET A 35 1.54 11.73 -9.48
N SER A 36 2.35 11.72 -8.43
CA SER A 36 2.13 12.47 -7.20
C SER A 36 2.25 13.99 -7.44
N PRO A 37 1.81 14.84 -6.50
CA PRO A 37 2.04 16.28 -6.60
C PRO A 37 3.51 16.68 -6.72
N ALA A 38 4.44 15.90 -6.16
CA ALA A 38 5.87 16.15 -6.28
C ALA A 38 6.38 15.77 -7.68
N GLY A 39 6.03 14.57 -8.17
CA GLY A 39 6.39 14.11 -9.51
C GLY A 39 5.79 14.99 -10.61
N LEU A 40 4.56 15.47 -10.43
CA LEU A 40 3.93 16.43 -11.34
C LEU A 40 4.68 17.77 -11.38
N GLY A 41 5.33 18.15 -10.28
CA GLY A 41 6.19 19.33 -10.21
C GLY A 41 7.47 19.15 -11.00
N ASP A 42 8.17 18.04 -10.77
CA ASP A 42 9.38 17.67 -11.53
C ASP A 42 9.09 17.55 -13.03
N TYR A 43 7.92 17.04 -13.39
CA TYR A 43 7.43 16.97 -14.76
C TYR A 43 7.26 18.37 -15.38
N MET A 44 6.56 19.28 -14.73
CA MET A 44 6.31 20.62 -15.25
C MET A 44 7.57 21.50 -15.25
N ASP A 45 8.41 21.39 -14.22
CA ASP A 45 9.72 22.05 -14.18
C ASP A 45 10.67 21.48 -15.25
N GLY A 46 10.56 20.19 -15.57
CA GLY A 46 11.24 19.55 -16.69
C GLY A 46 10.86 20.13 -18.03
N ALA A 47 9.57 20.29 -18.30
CA ALA A 47 9.07 20.92 -19.53
C ALA A 47 9.58 22.37 -19.66
N ARG A 48 9.55 23.12 -18.56
CA ARG A 48 10.11 24.49 -18.48
C ARG A 48 11.62 24.48 -18.78
N ALA A 49 12.37 23.54 -18.22
CA ALA A 49 13.81 23.43 -18.44
C ALA A 49 14.15 23.08 -19.90
N LEU A 50 13.43 22.13 -20.51
CA LEU A 50 13.62 21.74 -21.92
C LEU A 50 13.27 22.88 -22.88
N SER A 51 12.24 23.66 -22.56
CA SER A 51 11.87 24.86 -23.32
C SER A 51 13.00 25.90 -23.37
N ASN A 52 13.72 26.09 -22.25
CA ASN A 52 14.88 26.99 -22.18
C ASN A 52 16.06 26.58 -23.08
N LEU A 53 16.12 25.32 -23.53
CA LEU A 53 17.16 24.87 -24.47
C LEU A 53 17.00 25.46 -25.88
N ARG A 54 15.82 26.00 -26.22
CA ARG A 54 15.50 26.56 -27.55
C ARG A 54 15.83 25.59 -28.70
N ARG A 55 15.53 24.31 -28.52
CA ARG A 55 15.82 23.22 -29.47
C ARG A 55 14.62 22.80 -30.34
N GLY A 56 13.58 23.62 -30.38
CA GLY A 56 12.35 23.39 -31.13
C GLY A 56 11.18 22.98 -30.21
N PRO A 57 9.93 23.26 -30.62
CA PRO A 57 8.72 22.96 -29.85
C PRO A 57 8.46 21.46 -29.73
N ASP A 58 8.78 20.68 -30.77
CA ASP A 58 8.59 19.22 -30.83
C ASP A 58 9.22 18.47 -29.65
N LEU A 59 10.37 18.94 -29.15
CA LEU A 59 11.05 18.33 -28.00
C LEU A 59 10.20 18.40 -26.73
N VAL A 60 9.61 19.58 -26.47
CA VAL A 60 8.80 19.81 -25.27
C VAL A 60 7.47 19.10 -25.39
N ILE A 61 6.86 19.10 -26.58
CA ILE A 61 5.63 18.35 -26.87
C ILE A 61 5.85 16.85 -26.63
N THR A 62 6.88 16.28 -27.25
CA THR A 62 7.20 14.85 -27.10
C THR A 62 7.48 14.49 -25.63
N TYR A 63 8.16 15.36 -24.89
CA TYR A 63 8.37 15.15 -23.45
C TYR A 63 7.06 15.12 -22.67
N LEU A 64 6.16 16.09 -22.92
CA LEU A 64 4.87 16.16 -22.24
C LEU A 64 3.98 14.95 -22.57
N GLU A 65 4.01 14.46 -23.79
CA GLU A 65 3.21 13.30 -24.21
C GLU A 65 3.75 11.98 -23.66
N GLU A 66 5.07 11.78 -23.69
CA GLU A 66 5.68 10.46 -23.46
C GLU A 66 6.11 10.21 -22.00
N MET A 67 6.46 11.26 -21.26
CA MET A 67 6.97 11.12 -19.89
C MET A 67 5.94 10.50 -18.91
N PRO A 68 4.63 10.77 -19.00
CA PRO A 68 3.63 10.08 -18.18
C PRO A 68 3.62 8.56 -18.38
N LEU A 69 3.82 8.09 -19.61
CA LEU A 69 3.90 6.66 -19.90
C LEU A 69 5.16 6.03 -19.30
N VAL A 70 6.28 6.75 -19.30
CA VAL A 70 7.53 6.28 -18.68
C VAL A 70 7.38 6.21 -17.15
N ALA A 71 6.78 7.24 -16.54
CA ALA A 71 6.53 7.26 -15.09
C ALA A 71 5.61 6.12 -14.65
N LYS A 72 4.61 5.78 -15.48
CA LYS A 72 3.71 4.65 -15.23
C LYS A 72 4.42 3.29 -15.20
N GLU A 73 5.44 3.09 -16.04
CA GLU A 73 6.13 1.80 -16.16
C GLU A 73 7.27 1.62 -15.14
N CYS A 74 7.98 2.69 -14.77
CA CYS A 74 9.19 2.60 -13.95
C CYS A 74 9.16 3.41 -12.65
N GLY A 75 8.16 4.25 -12.41
CA GLY A 75 8.11 5.20 -11.29
C GLY A 75 8.39 6.65 -11.72
N GLU A 76 7.92 7.62 -10.92
CA GLU A 76 8.08 9.06 -11.20
C GLU A 76 9.46 9.61 -10.86
N ASP A 77 10.25 8.88 -10.07
CA ASP A 77 11.63 9.19 -9.68
C ASP A 77 12.61 9.25 -10.87
N ILE A 78 12.23 8.68 -12.02
CA ILE A 78 13.03 8.71 -13.26
C ILE A 78 12.93 10.05 -14.00
N ILE A 79 11.93 10.89 -13.72
CA ILE A 79 11.67 12.13 -14.46
C ILE A 79 12.88 13.10 -14.40
N PRO A 80 13.46 13.42 -13.22
CA PRO A 80 14.64 14.27 -13.14
C PRO A 80 15.87 13.72 -13.87
N ASP A 81 16.05 12.39 -13.88
CA ASP A 81 17.16 11.73 -14.56
C ASP A 81 17.06 11.84 -16.09
N CYS A 82 15.85 11.68 -16.63
CA CYS A 82 15.56 11.87 -18.06
C CYS A 82 15.89 13.30 -18.52
N ILE A 83 15.47 14.30 -17.73
CA ILE A 83 15.76 15.71 -18.01
C ILE A 83 17.27 15.95 -17.94
N THR A 84 17.94 15.45 -16.89
CA THR A 84 19.39 15.58 -16.71
C THR A 84 20.16 14.94 -17.86
N ALA A 85 19.74 13.77 -18.33
CA ALA A 85 20.33 13.10 -19.48
C ALA A 85 20.14 13.91 -20.77
N ALA A 86 18.94 14.45 -21.01
CA ALA A 86 18.67 15.33 -22.14
C ALA A 86 19.57 16.58 -22.11
N MET A 87 19.73 17.22 -20.95
CA MET A 87 20.62 18.36 -20.76
C MET A 87 22.07 18.03 -21.12
N LYS A 88 22.58 16.90 -20.61
CA LYS A 88 23.96 16.43 -20.92
C LYS A 88 24.16 16.20 -22.42
N VAL A 89 23.20 15.52 -23.06
CA VAL A 89 23.26 15.15 -24.48
C VAL A 89 23.03 16.35 -25.42
N SER A 90 22.35 17.40 -24.95
CA SER A 90 22.05 18.62 -25.73
C SER A 90 23.28 19.42 -26.17
N SER A 91 24.40 19.26 -25.47
CA SER A 91 25.68 19.87 -25.80
C SER A 91 26.42 19.15 -26.94
N MET A 92 26.04 17.90 -27.24
CA MET A 92 26.76 16.99 -28.15
C MET A 92 25.95 16.61 -29.41
N THR A 93 24.64 16.83 -29.41
CA THR A 93 23.71 16.34 -30.45
C THR A 93 22.66 17.38 -30.85
N SER A 94 21.86 17.09 -31.88
CA SER A 94 20.75 17.95 -32.33
C SER A 94 19.49 17.75 -31.48
N GLY A 95 18.59 18.75 -31.47
CA GLY A 95 17.29 18.64 -30.79
C GLY A 95 16.45 17.46 -31.28
N GLU A 96 16.56 17.10 -32.57
CA GLU A 96 15.89 15.94 -33.16
C GLU A 96 16.33 14.61 -32.52
N VAL A 97 17.61 14.47 -32.11
CA VAL A 97 18.11 13.27 -31.43
C VAL A 97 17.55 13.17 -30.01
N ILE A 98 17.43 14.30 -29.31
CA ILE A 98 16.83 14.34 -27.97
C ILE A 98 15.33 14.04 -28.05
N THR A 99 14.66 14.57 -29.07
CA THR A 99 13.25 14.29 -29.35
C THR A 99 13.05 12.80 -29.61
N LEU A 100 13.91 12.20 -30.46
CA LEU A 100 13.89 10.76 -30.73
C LEU A 100 14.18 9.93 -29.46
N MET A 101 15.10 10.39 -28.60
CA MET A 101 15.35 9.78 -27.29
C MET A 101 14.07 9.74 -26.47
N PHE A 102 13.39 10.88 -26.26
CA PHE A 102 12.13 10.93 -25.50
C PHE A 102 11.04 10.07 -26.13
N SER A 103 10.86 10.12 -27.46
CA SER A 103 9.88 9.27 -28.16
C SER A 103 10.13 7.76 -27.98
N SER A 104 11.40 7.37 -27.75
CA SER A 104 11.75 5.97 -27.51
C SER A 104 11.62 5.54 -26.05
N LEU A 105 11.62 6.47 -25.10
CA LEU A 105 11.68 6.16 -23.68
C LEU A 105 10.50 5.31 -23.17
N PRO A 106 9.24 5.49 -23.60
CA PRO A 106 8.15 4.61 -23.17
C PRO A 106 8.40 3.15 -23.55
N THR A 107 8.93 2.91 -24.75
CA THR A 107 9.28 1.57 -25.21
C THR A 107 10.43 1.00 -24.40
N VAL A 108 11.45 1.82 -24.12
CA VAL A 108 12.59 1.44 -23.28
C VAL A 108 12.13 1.10 -21.86
N ALA A 109 11.31 1.96 -21.25
CA ALA A 109 10.76 1.79 -19.91
C ALA A 109 9.95 0.50 -19.82
N LYS A 110 9.07 0.23 -20.78
CA LYS A 110 8.29 -1.01 -20.86
C LYS A 110 9.15 -2.27 -21.05
N ARG A 111 10.25 -2.18 -21.81
CA ARG A 111 11.13 -3.33 -22.08
C ARG A 111 12.06 -3.65 -20.91
N LEU A 112 12.55 -2.61 -20.23
CA LEU A 112 13.47 -2.73 -19.11
C LEU A 112 12.70 -2.97 -17.79
N GLY A 113 11.54 -2.34 -17.61
CA GLY A 113 10.62 -2.55 -16.49
C GLY A 113 11.14 -2.09 -15.12
N ASP A 114 12.20 -1.28 -15.09
CA ASP A 114 12.85 -0.80 -13.87
C ASP A 114 13.59 0.54 -14.10
N ALA A 115 13.45 1.48 -13.16
CA ALA A 115 14.05 2.82 -13.25
C ALA A 115 15.59 2.78 -13.31
N GLN A 116 16.24 1.88 -12.57
CA GLN A 116 17.70 1.78 -12.54
C GLN A 116 18.26 1.31 -13.89
N LEU A 117 17.55 0.40 -14.56
CA LEU A 117 17.88 0.00 -15.93
C LEU A 117 17.71 1.15 -16.91
N VAL A 118 16.65 1.95 -16.79
CA VAL A 118 16.45 3.14 -17.61
C VAL A 118 17.58 4.16 -17.38
N ARG A 119 18.03 4.39 -16.13
CA ARG A 119 19.22 5.22 -15.82
C ARG A 119 20.48 4.68 -16.49
N GLY A 120 20.66 3.35 -16.48
CA GLY A 120 21.75 2.68 -17.18
C GLY A 120 21.71 2.87 -18.71
N TYR A 121 20.51 2.88 -19.30
CA TYR A 121 20.29 3.21 -20.70
C TYR A 121 20.59 4.67 -21.04
N LEU A 122 20.11 5.62 -20.23
CA LEU A 122 20.41 7.05 -20.37
C LEU A 122 21.92 7.31 -20.29
N THR A 123 22.62 6.60 -19.40
CA THR A 123 24.08 6.64 -19.30
C THR A 123 24.76 6.14 -20.58
N LEU A 124 24.25 5.05 -21.17
CA LEU A 124 24.75 4.53 -22.45
C LEU A 124 24.56 5.55 -23.59
N ILE A 125 23.38 6.18 -23.69
CA ILE A 125 23.12 7.24 -24.67
C ILE A 125 24.15 8.36 -24.52
N HIS A 126 24.38 8.82 -23.28
CA HIS A 126 25.32 9.90 -23.02
C HIS A 126 26.75 9.51 -23.45
N GLN A 127 27.19 8.29 -23.14
CA GLN A 127 28.49 7.78 -23.59
C GLN A 127 28.60 7.71 -25.12
N LEU A 128 27.56 7.22 -25.80
CA LEU A 128 27.53 7.14 -27.27
C LEU A 128 27.45 8.52 -27.93
N ALA A 129 26.76 9.50 -27.33
CA ALA A 129 26.74 10.86 -27.81
C ALA A 129 28.16 11.46 -27.85
N SER A 130 29.02 11.10 -26.90
CA SER A 130 30.42 11.57 -26.87
C SER A 130 31.37 10.82 -27.82
N THR A 131 31.11 9.54 -28.09
CA THR A 131 32.04 8.66 -28.82
C THR A 131 31.62 8.35 -30.25
N ALA A 132 30.32 8.32 -30.53
CA ALA A 132 29.73 7.89 -31.79
C ALA A 132 28.40 8.64 -32.11
N ALA A 133 28.38 9.97 -31.97
CA ALA A 133 27.17 10.80 -32.14
C ALA A 133 26.37 10.53 -33.43
N ARG A 134 27.06 10.24 -34.55
CA ARG A 134 26.41 9.93 -35.85
C ARG A 134 25.66 8.60 -35.87
N GLY A 135 26.05 7.65 -35.02
CA GLY A 135 25.38 6.36 -34.87
C GLY A 135 24.15 6.41 -33.96
N LEU A 136 24.00 7.49 -33.16
CA LEU A 136 22.96 7.56 -32.15
C LEU A 136 21.54 7.64 -32.76
N ARG A 137 21.34 8.47 -33.78
CA ARG A 137 20.04 8.57 -34.46
C ARG A 137 19.61 7.23 -35.11
N PRO A 138 20.44 6.58 -35.95
CA PRO A 138 20.11 5.24 -36.47
C PRO A 138 19.80 4.22 -35.37
N MET A 139 20.59 4.20 -34.30
CA MET A 139 20.36 3.28 -33.17
C MET A 139 18.99 3.50 -32.52
N LEU A 140 18.65 4.76 -32.22
CA LEU A 140 17.38 5.12 -31.58
C LEU A 140 16.18 4.77 -32.47
N SER A 141 16.32 4.84 -33.79
CA SER A 141 15.28 4.39 -34.74
C SER A 141 15.02 2.88 -34.71
N HIS A 142 15.99 2.07 -34.25
CA HIS A 142 15.88 0.60 -34.15
C HIS A 142 15.84 0.11 -32.71
N ILE A 143 15.63 1.00 -31.73
CA ILE A 143 15.79 0.64 -30.32
C ILE A 143 14.77 -0.40 -29.83
N ASP A 144 13.54 -0.39 -30.35
CA ASP A 144 12.56 -1.44 -30.03
C ASP A 144 13.02 -2.81 -30.55
N GLU A 145 13.54 -2.87 -31.80
CA GLU A 145 14.08 -4.12 -32.34
C GLU A 145 15.27 -4.62 -31.51
N LEU A 146 16.18 -3.71 -31.13
CA LEU A 146 17.34 -4.03 -30.32
C LEU A 146 16.94 -4.55 -28.94
N LEU A 147 16.09 -3.84 -28.20
CA LEU A 147 15.65 -4.25 -26.85
C LEU A 147 14.66 -5.42 -26.85
N SER A 148 14.04 -5.75 -27.99
CA SER A 148 13.24 -6.98 -28.11
C SER A 148 14.10 -8.26 -28.12
N LYS A 149 15.40 -8.11 -28.43
CA LYS A 149 16.37 -9.20 -28.64
C LYS A 149 17.52 -9.17 -27.64
N LEU A 150 17.89 -8.00 -27.16
CA LEU A 150 19.05 -7.77 -26.29
C LEU A 150 18.59 -7.27 -24.92
N THR A 151 19.35 -7.67 -23.91
CA THR A 151 19.30 -6.98 -22.63
C THR A 151 20.00 -5.62 -22.70
N LEU A 152 19.89 -4.80 -21.65
CA LEU A 152 20.60 -3.52 -21.61
C LEU A 152 22.11 -3.69 -21.74
N SER A 153 22.69 -4.67 -21.06
CA SER A 153 24.11 -4.98 -21.17
C SER A 153 24.49 -5.54 -22.55
N GLY A 154 23.60 -6.33 -23.18
CA GLY A 154 23.76 -6.77 -24.57
C GLY A 154 23.78 -5.60 -25.55
N LEU A 155 22.83 -4.67 -25.41
CA LEU A 155 22.79 -3.42 -26.18
C LEU A 155 24.06 -2.59 -25.97
N ARG A 156 24.54 -2.47 -24.73
CA ARG A 156 25.78 -1.77 -24.39
C ARG A 156 26.99 -2.39 -25.09
N ARG A 157 27.15 -3.72 -25.06
CA ARG A 157 28.26 -4.41 -25.75
C ARG A 157 28.17 -4.28 -27.27
N TRP A 158 26.97 -4.45 -27.82
CA TRP A 158 26.72 -4.24 -29.25
C TRP A 158 27.05 -2.81 -29.69
N ALA A 159 26.62 -1.80 -28.94
CA ALA A 159 26.86 -0.40 -29.28
C ALA A 159 28.34 -0.02 -29.11
N ASN A 160 28.99 -0.46 -28.04
CA ASN A 160 30.41 -0.21 -27.79
C ASN A 160 31.30 -0.86 -28.85
N PHE A 161 30.97 -2.07 -29.30
CA PHE A 161 31.68 -2.71 -30.40
C PHE A 161 31.59 -1.88 -31.68
N GLY A 162 30.38 -1.48 -32.10
CA GLY A 162 30.17 -0.65 -33.28
C GLY A 162 30.91 0.69 -33.21
N ALA A 163 30.83 1.37 -32.06
CA ALA A 163 31.50 2.64 -31.81
C ALA A 163 33.03 2.53 -31.83
N GLN A 164 33.60 1.40 -31.39
CA GLN A 164 35.04 1.15 -31.42
C GLN A 164 35.53 0.71 -32.80
N ALA A 165 34.85 -0.26 -33.42
CA ALA A 165 35.23 -0.86 -34.70
C ALA A 165 35.23 0.17 -35.84
N TYR A 166 34.24 1.06 -35.87
CA TYR A 166 34.08 2.05 -36.95
C TYR A 166 34.31 3.50 -36.49
N ARG A 167 35.09 3.71 -35.41
CA ARG A 167 35.35 5.04 -34.83
C ARG A 167 35.80 6.09 -35.87
N ARG A 168 36.53 5.67 -36.90
CA ARG A 168 37.10 6.53 -37.96
C ARG A 168 36.36 6.44 -39.29
N ASP A 169 35.38 5.56 -39.43
CA ASP A 169 34.64 5.31 -40.66
C ASP A 169 33.14 5.58 -40.45
N PHE A 170 32.73 6.81 -40.75
CA PHE A 170 31.37 7.28 -40.47
C PHE A 170 30.29 6.59 -41.31
N ASN A 171 30.63 6.12 -42.51
CA ASN A 171 29.66 5.45 -43.38
C ASN A 171 29.34 4.05 -42.84
N ASN A 172 30.39 3.30 -42.48
CA ASN A 172 30.22 1.97 -41.87
C ASN A 172 29.68 2.05 -40.44
N LEU A 173 30.02 3.10 -39.67
CA LEU A 173 29.41 3.37 -38.37
C LEU A 173 27.89 3.53 -38.50
N THR A 174 27.43 4.36 -39.45
CA THR A 174 26.00 4.58 -39.69
C THR A 174 25.33 3.28 -40.14
N SER A 175 25.95 2.55 -41.07
CA SER A 175 25.43 1.25 -41.57
C SER A 175 25.34 0.18 -40.47
N TYR A 176 26.29 0.18 -39.52
CA TYR A 176 26.27 -0.71 -38.36
C TYR A 176 25.08 -0.40 -37.44
N PHE A 177 24.93 0.87 -37.03
CA PHE A 177 23.83 1.26 -36.14
C PHE A 177 22.46 1.24 -36.82
N ASN A 178 22.40 1.20 -38.16
CA ASN A 178 21.17 1.01 -38.93
C ASN A 178 20.81 -0.47 -39.19
N LEU A 179 21.53 -1.43 -38.57
CA LEU A 179 21.34 -2.88 -38.75
C LEU A 179 21.54 -3.38 -40.20
N GLU A 180 22.28 -2.63 -41.02
CA GLU A 180 22.56 -2.97 -42.42
C GLU A 180 23.83 -3.81 -42.57
N SER A 181 24.83 -3.60 -41.71
CA SER A 181 26.10 -4.32 -41.80
C SER A 181 26.00 -5.77 -41.31
N ALA A 182 26.75 -6.67 -41.95
CA ALA A 182 26.85 -8.07 -41.52
C ALA A 182 27.40 -8.19 -40.09
N ASP A 183 28.38 -7.37 -39.75
CA ASP A 183 28.98 -7.32 -38.40
C ASP A 183 27.96 -6.90 -37.34
N SER A 184 27.06 -5.97 -37.66
CA SER A 184 25.98 -5.55 -36.76
C SER A 184 25.00 -6.67 -36.46
N ARG A 185 24.58 -7.42 -37.49
CA ARG A 185 23.68 -8.56 -37.34
C ARG A 185 24.35 -9.73 -36.62
N ALA A 186 25.62 -10.01 -36.93
CA ALA A 186 26.39 -11.05 -36.26
C ALA A 186 26.60 -10.74 -34.77
N MET A 187 26.91 -9.48 -34.43
CA MET A 187 27.04 -9.05 -33.04
C MET A 187 25.68 -9.08 -32.32
N LEU A 188 24.59 -8.70 -32.99
CA LEU A 188 23.23 -8.79 -32.45
C LEU A 188 22.83 -10.24 -32.16
N GLU A 189 23.16 -11.18 -33.04
CA GLU A 189 22.93 -12.61 -32.81
C GLU A 189 23.79 -13.17 -31.68
N LYS A 190 25.05 -12.74 -31.58
CA LYS A 190 25.97 -13.15 -30.52
C LYS A 190 25.52 -12.66 -29.14
N GLU A 191 24.98 -11.44 -29.06
CA GLU A 191 24.60 -10.81 -27.79
C GLU A 191 23.16 -11.12 -27.34
N ARG A 192 22.39 -11.88 -28.14
CA ARG A 192 21.11 -12.46 -27.70
C ARG A 192 21.38 -13.42 -26.55
N ARG A 193 21.06 -13.00 -25.33
CA ARG A 193 21.11 -13.81 -24.11
C ARG A 193 19.74 -14.44 -23.86
N GLY A 194 19.74 -15.73 -23.53
CA GLY A 194 18.65 -16.69 -23.45
C GLY A 194 17.24 -16.16 -23.17
N VAL A 195 16.65 -16.57 -22.06
CA VAL A 195 15.28 -16.20 -21.69
C VAL A 195 15.32 -14.83 -21.02
N LEU A 196 14.65 -13.84 -21.61
CA LEU A 196 14.55 -12.49 -21.05
C LEU A 196 13.59 -12.45 -19.86
N PHE A 197 14.00 -11.83 -18.75
CA PHE A 197 13.19 -11.70 -17.53
C PHE A 197 11.82 -11.09 -17.80
N VAL A 198 11.76 -10.00 -18.59
CA VAL A 198 10.51 -9.28 -18.91
C VAL A 198 9.45 -10.18 -19.56
N LYS A 199 9.87 -11.27 -20.24
CA LYS A 199 8.95 -12.23 -20.88
C LYS A 199 8.41 -13.28 -19.90
N VAL A 200 9.05 -13.46 -18.75
CA VAL A 200 8.76 -14.53 -17.79
C VAL A 200 8.36 -14.02 -16.41
N GLN A 201 8.57 -12.75 -16.09
CA GLN A 201 8.25 -12.13 -14.79
C GLN A 201 6.86 -12.51 -14.28
N ARG A 202 5.82 -12.35 -15.12
CA ARG A 202 4.44 -12.73 -14.75
C ARG A 202 4.30 -14.21 -14.39
N LYS A 203 4.97 -15.10 -15.15
CA LYS A 203 4.96 -16.55 -14.89
C LYS A 203 5.70 -16.89 -13.59
N LEU A 204 6.78 -16.19 -13.28
CA LEU A 204 7.54 -16.36 -12.05
C LEU A 204 6.76 -15.90 -10.81
N ASN A 205 6.03 -14.78 -10.91
CA ASN A 205 5.14 -14.33 -9.84
C ASN A 205 4.03 -15.34 -9.57
N PHE A 206 3.37 -15.88 -10.60
CA PHE A 206 2.38 -16.95 -10.41
C PHE A 206 2.99 -18.22 -9.82
N TYR A 207 4.19 -18.58 -10.25
CA TYR A 207 4.92 -19.74 -9.72
C TYR A 207 5.21 -19.59 -8.23
N LEU A 208 5.72 -18.44 -7.78
CA LEU A 208 5.97 -18.17 -6.35
C LEU A 208 4.68 -18.10 -5.54
N ARG A 209 3.64 -17.47 -6.08
CA ARG A 209 2.31 -17.40 -5.44
C ARG A 209 1.71 -18.79 -5.28
N ALA A 210 1.90 -19.69 -6.25
CA ALA A 210 1.44 -21.07 -6.16
C ALA A 210 2.18 -21.88 -5.07
N LEU A 211 3.45 -21.58 -4.81
CA LEU A 211 4.21 -22.22 -3.74
C LEU A 211 3.80 -21.67 -2.37
N TRP A 212 3.83 -20.36 -2.16
CA TRP A 212 3.73 -19.78 -0.80
C TRP A 212 2.48 -18.94 -0.52
N GLY A 213 1.52 -18.89 -1.44
CA GLY A 213 0.24 -18.20 -1.24
C GLY A 213 0.36 -16.67 -1.05
N ARG A 214 1.52 -16.08 -1.39
CA ARG A 214 1.79 -14.64 -1.27
C ARG A 214 2.55 -14.12 -2.47
N ASP A 215 2.57 -12.80 -2.60
CA ASP A 215 3.36 -12.12 -3.62
C ASP A 215 4.79 -11.84 -3.18
N PHE A 216 5.65 -11.83 -4.19
CA PHE A 216 7.06 -11.46 -4.11
C PHE A 216 7.33 -10.39 -5.16
N PHE A 217 8.17 -9.42 -4.82
CA PHE A 217 8.58 -8.40 -5.76
C PHE A 217 9.86 -8.86 -6.42
N ILE A 218 9.82 -9.07 -7.75
CA ILE A 218 10.97 -9.51 -8.53
C ILE A 218 11.33 -8.39 -9.49
N ARG A 219 12.56 -7.88 -9.38
CA ARG A 219 13.10 -6.84 -10.27
C ARG A 219 14.30 -7.40 -11.06
N PRO A 220 14.44 -7.05 -12.35
CA PRO A 220 15.65 -7.34 -13.08
C PRO A 220 16.76 -6.41 -12.57
N THR A 221 18.00 -6.84 -12.64
CA THR A 221 19.14 -5.96 -12.39
C THR A 221 20.12 -5.98 -13.54
N GLY A 222 20.64 -4.80 -13.86
CA GLY A 222 21.48 -4.52 -15.03
C GLY A 222 22.95 -4.74 -14.74
N ALA A 223 23.28 -5.86 -14.11
CA ALA A 223 24.67 -6.13 -13.77
C ALA A 223 25.46 -6.41 -15.05
N ASP A 224 26.30 -5.44 -15.42
CA ASP A 224 27.18 -5.44 -16.59
C ASP A 224 28.32 -6.48 -16.55
N TYR A 225 28.27 -7.46 -15.64
CA TYR A 225 29.35 -8.38 -15.36
C TYR A 225 28.92 -9.84 -15.56
N THR A 226 29.84 -10.65 -16.07
CA THR A 226 29.70 -12.11 -16.20
C THR A 226 29.56 -12.83 -14.85
N ASP A 227 29.86 -12.13 -13.75
CA ASP A 227 30.00 -12.69 -12.40
C ASP A 227 28.84 -12.25 -11.47
N PHE A 228 27.74 -11.76 -12.03
CA PHE A 228 26.58 -11.31 -11.26
C PHE A 228 25.88 -12.47 -10.55
N ARG A 229 25.54 -12.27 -9.27
CA ARG A 229 24.68 -13.18 -8.50
C ARG A 229 23.35 -12.52 -8.13
N PRO A 230 22.24 -13.26 -8.22
CA PRO A 230 20.97 -12.82 -7.65
C PRO A 230 21.13 -12.44 -6.18
N TYR A 231 20.30 -11.51 -5.70
CA TYR A 231 20.34 -11.08 -4.29
C TYR A 231 18.99 -10.57 -3.83
N VAL A 232 18.72 -10.63 -2.53
CA VAL A 232 17.53 -10.05 -1.92
C VAL A 232 17.92 -8.82 -1.11
N GLU A 233 17.24 -7.71 -1.36
CA GLU A 233 17.45 -6.43 -0.69
C GLU A 233 16.10 -5.73 -0.54
N ASP A 234 15.82 -5.15 0.62
CA ASP A 234 14.53 -4.50 0.94
C ASP A 234 13.29 -5.34 0.61
N ARG A 235 13.40 -6.67 0.78
CA ARG A 235 12.35 -7.66 0.45
C ARG A 235 12.02 -7.75 -1.05
N ILE A 236 12.89 -7.26 -1.91
CA ILE A 236 12.84 -7.37 -3.38
C ILE A 236 13.87 -8.40 -3.84
N LEU A 237 13.44 -9.31 -4.72
CA LEU A 237 14.29 -10.30 -5.36
C LEU A 237 14.89 -9.71 -6.62
N TYR A 238 16.19 -9.42 -6.60
CA TYR A 238 16.92 -8.94 -7.77
C TYR A 238 17.49 -10.11 -8.55
N VAL A 239 17.04 -10.28 -9.79
CA VAL A 239 17.42 -11.39 -10.68
C VAL A 239 18.06 -10.89 -11.97
N PRO A 240 18.84 -11.74 -12.68
CA PRO A 240 19.42 -11.38 -13.96
C PRO A 240 18.35 -10.97 -14.99
N ASP A 241 18.66 -9.98 -15.83
CA ASP A 241 17.79 -9.48 -16.89
C ASP A 241 17.58 -10.51 -18.03
N ALA A 242 18.52 -11.44 -18.20
CA ALA A 242 18.37 -12.65 -19.00
C ALA A 242 19.17 -13.82 -18.41
N LEU A 243 18.67 -15.03 -18.64
CA LEU A 243 19.36 -16.27 -18.29
C LEU A 243 19.49 -17.19 -19.50
N ASP A 244 20.72 -17.63 -19.76
CA ASP A 244 21.02 -18.67 -20.74
C ASP A 244 20.62 -20.06 -20.23
N ASP A 245 20.45 -21.00 -21.15
CA ASP A 245 20.24 -22.41 -20.81
C ASP A 245 21.52 -22.97 -20.15
N VAL A 246 21.36 -23.75 -19.09
CA VAL A 246 22.47 -24.40 -18.38
C VAL A 246 22.45 -25.88 -18.72
N ALA A 247 23.46 -26.33 -19.47
CA ALA A 247 23.48 -27.65 -20.07
C ALA A 247 22.18 -27.91 -20.89
N ASP A 248 21.39 -28.91 -20.52
CA ASP A 248 20.10 -29.23 -21.16
C ASP A 248 18.88 -28.58 -20.44
N ILE A 249 19.13 -27.72 -19.45
CA ILE A 249 18.09 -27.09 -18.63
C ILE A 249 17.79 -25.70 -19.17
N ALA A 250 16.53 -25.49 -19.57
CA ALA A 250 16.06 -24.22 -20.10
C ALA A 250 16.23 -23.08 -19.08
N GLY A 251 16.58 -21.88 -19.53
CA GLY A 251 16.77 -20.69 -18.68
C GLY A 251 15.52 -20.32 -17.86
N LEU A 252 14.32 -20.70 -18.30
CA LEU A 252 13.09 -20.56 -17.50
C LEU A 252 13.11 -21.41 -16.22
N GLU A 253 13.63 -22.63 -16.28
CA GLU A 253 13.77 -23.51 -15.11
C GLU A 253 14.84 -22.99 -14.17
N LEU A 254 15.91 -22.37 -14.71
CA LEU A 254 16.88 -21.66 -13.89
C LEU A 254 16.24 -20.48 -13.16
N TYR A 255 15.43 -19.65 -13.84
CA TYR A 255 14.67 -18.59 -13.16
C TYR A 255 13.79 -19.14 -12.04
N ARG A 256 13.04 -20.22 -12.29
CA ARG A 256 12.18 -20.87 -11.27
C ARG A 256 12.99 -21.33 -10.06
N ALA A 257 14.14 -21.94 -10.29
CA ALA A 257 15.03 -22.38 -9.23
C ALA A 257 15.56 -21.21 -8.41
N THR A 258 16.00 -20.14 -9.08
CA THR A 258 16.54 -18.93 -8.44
C THR A 258 15.50 -18.22 -7.60
N VAL A 259 14.33 -17.93 -8.16
CA VAL A 259 13.31 -17.19 -7.42
C VAL A 259 12.74 -18.01 -6.27
N ALA A 260 12.61 -19.34 -6.42
CA ALA A 260 12.19 -20.22 -5.32
C ALA A 260 13.22 -20.25 -4.19
N HIS A 261 14.51 -20.27 -4.52
CA HIS A 261 15.60 -20.22 -3.54
C HIS A 261 15.57 -18.91 -2.74
N MET A 262 15.54 -17.78 -3.45
CA MET A 262 15.49 -16.44 -2.83
C MET A 262 14.21 -16.22 -2.00
N ALA A 263 13.06 -16.69 -2.49
CA ALA A 263 11.81 -16.65 -1.74
C ALA A 263 11.88 -17.53 -0.47
N SER A 264 12.59 -18.67 -0.52
CA SER A 264 12.78 -19.53 0.64
C SER A 264 13.54 -18.82 1.76
N HIS A 265 14.56 -18.01 1.43
CA HIS A 265 15.23 -17.15 2.41
C HIS A 265 14.25 -16.19 3.08
N MET A 266 13.42 -15.49 2.30
CA MET A 266 12.44 -14.54 2.84
C MET A 266 11.38 -15.16 3.77
N ILE A 267 11.14 -16.46 3.66
CA ILE A 267 10.07 -17.16 4.38
C ILE A 267 10.60 -17.95 5.55
N TYR A 268 11.80 -18.53 5.41
CA TYR A 268 12.33 -19.51 6.34
C TYR A 268 13.53 -19.01 7.14
N THR A 269 14.14 -17.88 6.78
CA THR A 269 15.13 -17.19 7.60
C THR A 269 14.40 -16.38 8.67
N SER A 270 14.39 -16.87 9.91
CA SER A 270 13.61 -16.30 11.03
C SER A 270 14.20 -15.02 11.63
N ALA A 271 15.52 -14.86 11.58
CA ALA A 271 16.22 -13.66 12.04
C ALA A 271 17.51 -13.41 11.25
N SER A 272 17.89 -12.14 11.11
CA SER A 272 19.21 -11.77 10.60
C SER A 272 20.31 -12.15 11.59
N MET A 273 21.45 -12.60 11.07
CA MET A 273 22.60 -13.07 11.82
C MET A 273 23.65 -11.96 11.91
N SER A 274 24.25 -11.78 13.08
CA SER A 274 25.35 -10.81 13.22
C SER A 274 26.57 -11.27 12.42
N ALA A 275 27.11 -10.37 11.59
CA ALA A 275 28.36 -10.56 10.89
C ALA A 275 29.59 -10.20 11.75
N GLU A 276 29.38 -9.71 12.98
CA GLU A 276 30.48 -9.28 13.85
C GLU A 276 31.46 -10.41 14.15
N GLN A 277 32.75 -10.09 14.09
CA GLN A 277 33.86 -11.02 14.40
C GLN A 277 33.99 -12.22 13.45
N LEU A 278 33.22 -12.28 12.36
CA LEU A 278 33.37 -13.29 11.31
C LEU A 278 34.29 -12.78 10.20
N SER A 279 35.13 -13.67 9.69
CA SER A 279 35.86 -13.43 8.44
C SER A 279 34.92 -13.62 7.24
N PRO A 280 35.17 -12.94 6.09
CA PRO A 280 34.38 -13.12 4.88
C PRO A 280 34.29 -14.58 4.41
N ALA A 281 35.36 -15.37 4.62
CA ALA A 281 35.35 -16.80 4.32
C ALA A 281 34.38 -17.56 5.25
N GLN A 282 34.37 -17.27 6.56
CA GLN A 282 33.39 -17.87 7.48
C GLN A 282 31.96 -17.52 7.10
N MET A 283 31.70 -16.27 6.72
CA MET A 283 30.39 -15.84 6.24
C MET A 283 29.94 -16.67 5.02
N PHE A 284 30.83 -16.92 4.07
CA PHE A 284 30.52 -17.79 2.92
C PHE A 284 30.10 -19.20 3.35
N PHE A 285 30.86 -19.85 4.24
CA PHE A 285 30.52 -21.20 4.71
C PHE A 285 29.20 -21.22 5.50
N ILE A 286 28.92 -20.20 6.30
CA ILE A 286 27.64 -20.07 7.00
C ILE A 286 26.50 -19.89 6.00
N GLY A 287 26.65 -19.03 4.99
CA GLY A 287 25.66 -18.87 3.92
C GLY A 287 25.38 -20.17 3.17
N LEU A 288 26.43 -20.96 2.87
CA LEU A 288 26.28 -22.28 2.22
C LEU A 288 25.38 -23.24 3.03
N LEU A 289 25.50 -23.20 4.37
CA LEU A 289 24.70 -24.02 5.27
C LEU A 289 23.28 -23.46 5.45
N GLU A 290 23.13 -22.15 5.45
CA GLU A 290 21.82 -21.50 5.51
C GLU A 290 21.00 -21.79 4.24
N ASP A 291 21.64 -21.73 3.06
CA ASP A 291 21.06 -22.20 1.80
C ASP A 291 20.58 -23.65 1.90
N ALA A 292 21.38 -24.54 2.49
CA ALA A 292 20.96 -25.94 2.66
C ALA A 292 19.78 -26.09 3.63
N ARG A 293 19.71 -25.29 4.70
CA ARG A 293 18.61 -25.30 5.68
C ARG A 293 17.30 -24.81 5.06
N ILE A 294 17.32 -23.67 4.38
CA ILE A 294 16.11 -23.11 3.74
C ILE A 294 15.63 -24.01 2.59
N GLU A 295 16.54 -24.59 1.80
CA GLU A 295 16.21 -25.56 0.76
C GLU A 295 15.59 -26.83 1.34
N TYR A 296 16.10 -27.35 2.46
CA TYR A 296 15.53 -28.52 3.16
C TYR A 296 14.06 -28.26 3.55
N LYS A 297 13.79 -27.10 4.16
CA LYS A 297 12.45 -26.72 4.60
C LYS A 297 11.50 -26.48 3.41
N ALA A 298 12.00 -25.86 2.36
CA ALA A 298 11.27 -25.68 1.10
C ALA A 298 10.93 -27.03 0.44
N ILE A 299 11.85 -27.99 0.44
CA ILE A 299 11.63 -29.34 -0.11
C ILE A 299 10.59 -30.13 0.68
N ASN A 300 10.58 -30.01 2.01
CA ASN A 300 9.57 -30.66 2.84
C ASN A 300 8.16 -30.16 2.52
N SER A 301 8.03 -28.87 2.22
CA SER A 301 6.76 -28.26 1.80
C SER A 301 6.44 -28.56 0.33
N PHE A 302 7.46 -28.57 -0.54
CA PHE A 302 7.35 -28.70 -2.00
C PHE A 302 8.39 -29.68 -2.56
N PRO A 303 8.11 -31.00 -2.55
CA PRO A 303 9.08 -32.02 -2.95
C PRO A 303 9.60 -31.88 -4.39
N GLY A 304 8.84 -31.23 -5.27
CA GLY A 304 9.24 -30.95 -6.66
C GLY A 304 10.49 -30.06 -6.78
N LEU A 305 10.75 -29.18 -5.80
CA LEU A 305 11.93 -28.31 -5.78
C LEU A 305 13.24 -29.09 -5.69
N LYS A 306 13.23 -30.24 -4.98
CA LYS A 306 14.42 -31.11 -4.86
C LYS A 306 14.90 -31.57 -6.23
N LYS A 307 13.98 -31.97 -7.11
CA LYS A 307 14.31 -32.43 -8.46
C LYS A 307 14.91 -31.29 -9.31
N LEU A 308 14.33 -30.09 -9.20
CA LEU A 308 14.77 -28.92 -9.94
C LEU A 308 16.19 -28.50 -9.51
N TRP A 309 16.42 -28.24 -8.23
CA TRP A 309 17.72 -27.81 -7.72
C TRP A 309 18.80 -28.87 -7.93
N ARG A 310 18.49 -30.16 -7.72
CA ARG A 310 19.42 -31.25 -8.00
C ARG A 310 19.88 -31.28 -9.47
N SER A 311 18.95 -31.10 -10.41
CA SER A 311 19.30 -31.13 -11.83
C SER A 311 20.29 -30.02 -12.22
N LEU A 312 20.15 -28.84 -11.61
CA LEU A 312 21.04 -27.70 -11.83
C LEU A 312 22.41 -27.88 -11.16
N MET A 313 22.46 -28.45 -9.95
CA MET A 313 23.73 -28.75 -9.27
C MET A 313 24.54 -29.85 -9.96
N GLN A 314 23.89 -30.76 -10.69
CA GLN A 314 24.54 -31.86 -11.43
C GLN A 314 24.99 -31.46 -12.85
N ALA A 315 24.73 -30.22 -13.28
CA ALA A 315 25.11 -29.76 -14.61
C ALA A 315 26.65 -29.70 -14.76
N GLU A 316 27.18 -30.28 -15.84
CA GLU A 316 28.61 -30.26 -16.11
C GLU A 316 29.05 -28.94 -16.77
N TYR A 317 30.06 -28.30 -16.18
CA TYR A 317 30.66 -27.07 -16.71
C TYR A 317 31.90 -27.39 -17.54
N LYS A 318 32.00 -26.80 -18.75
CA LYS A 318 33.15 -26.99 -19.66
C LYS A 318 34.43 -26.26 -19.20
N GLU A 319 34.30 -25.28 -18.31
CA GLU A 319 35.42 -24.46 -17.84
C GLU A 319 36.17 -25.11 -16.68
N SER A 320 37.50 -25.01 -16.71
CA SER A 320 38.37 -25.48 -15.64
C SER A 320 38.23 -24.61 -14.39
N VAL A 321 38.13 -25.23 -13.22
CA VAL A 321 38.09 -24.52 -11.93
C VAL A 321 39.44 -23.90 -11.59
N GLU A 322 39.42 -22.72 -10.96
CA GLU A 322 40.63 -22.03 -10.50
C GLU A 322 41.25 -22.68 -9.23
N HIS A 323 40.49 -23.48 -8.47
CA HIS A 323 40.93 -24.08 -7.21
C HIS A 323 40.28 -25.46 -6.96
N GLU A 324 41.05 -26.40 -6.42
CA GLU A 324 40.62 -27.81 -6.19
C GLU A 324 39.47 -27.94 -5.19
N THR A 325 39.36 -27.02 -4.24
CA THR A 325 38.25 -26.95 -3.27
C THR A 325 36.89 -26.64 -3.90
N VAL A 326 36.82 -25.96 -5.05
CA VAL A 326 35.53 -25.54 -5.64
C VAL A 326 34.66 -26.77 -6.00
N PRO A 327 35.17 -27.78 -6.74
CA PRO A 327 34.44 -29.04 -6.94
C PRO A 327 34.06 -29.77 -5.65
N VAL A 328 34.89 -29.69 -4.61
CA VAL A 328 34.59 -30.34 -3.31
C VAL A 328 33.37 -29.67 -2.67
N LEU A 329 33.31 -28.34 -2.69
CA LEU A 329 32.15 -27.59 -2.21
C LEU A 329 30.90 -27.88 -3.06
N GLU A 330 31.04 -28.05 -4.40
CA GLU A 330 29.93 -28.34 -5.34
C GLU A 330 29.28 -29.68 -4.98
N ASN A 331 30.12 -30.68 -4.78
CA ASN A 331 29.67 -31.98 -4.30
C ASN A 331 29.08 -31.90 -2.89
N LEU A 332 29.68 -31.13 -1.97
CA LEU A 332 29.16 -30.98 -0.62
C LEU A 332 27.74 -30.38 -0.60
N ALA A 333 27.49 -29.32 -1.37
CA ALA A 333 26.14 -28.74 -1.48
C ALA A 333 25.12 -29.76 -2.02
N LEU A 334 25.53 -30.57 -2.99
CA LEU A 334 24.70 -31.65 -3.52
C LEU A 334 24.43 -32.76 -2.47
N GLN A 335 25.40 -33.08 -1.60
CA GLN A 335 25.23 -34.01 -0.47
C GLN A 335 24.32 -33.46 0.64
N LEU A 336 24.39 -32.15 0.88
CA LEU A 336 23.47 -31.46 1.81
C LEU A 336 22.03 -31.47 1.29
N LEU A 337 21.84 -31.34 -0.04
CA LEU A 337 20.53 -31.45 -0.69
C LEU A 337 20.00 -32.91 -0.74
N ASP A 338 20.89 -33.89 -0.92
CA ASP A 338 20.53 -35.30 -1.05
C ASP A 338 21.47 -36.24 -0.28
N SER A 339 20.95 -36.79 0.83
CA SER A 339 21.66 -37.72 1.72
C SER A 339 22.09 -39.04 1.08
N SER A 340 21.56 -39.38 -0.11
CA SER A 340 21.94 -40.60 -0.84
C SER A 340 23.34 -40.52 -1.48
N ILE A 341 23.90 -39.32 -1.60
CA ILE A 341 25.17 -39.06 -2.31
C ILE A 341 26.32 -39.08 -1.30
N LYS A 342 27.33 -39.91 -1.57
CA LYS A 342 28.57 -39.99 -0.78
C LYS A 342 29.77 -39.62 -1.63
N ASN A 343 30.79 -39.05 -1.00
CA ASN A 343 32.06 -38.69 -1.62
C ASN A 343 33.21 -39.54 -1.02
N ASP A 344 34.43 -39.39 -1.55
CA ASP A 344 35.60 -40.13 -1.06
C ASP A 344 36.19 -39.55 0.25
N ASP A 345 35.61 -38.48 0.81
CA ASP A 345 36.11 -37.77 1.99
C ASP A 345 35.32 -38.12 3.25
N GLU A 346 35.88 -39.01 4.07
CA GLU A 346 35.24 -39.51 5.29
C GLU A 346 34.86 -38.40 6.28
N ALA A 347 35.67 -37.36 6.42
CA ALA A 347 35.37 -36.28 7.36
C ALA A 347 34.21 -35.38 6.87
N LEU A 348 34.11 -35.13 5.56
CA LEU A 348 32.97 -34.42 4.99
C LEU A 348 31.69 -35.27 5.01
N ASN A 349 31.80 -36.58 4.74
CA ASN A 349 30.66 -37.49 4.88
C ASN A 349 30.11 -37.52 6.33
N ASN A 350 31.00 -37.59 7.33
CA ASN A 350 30.60 -37.52 8.74
C ASN A 350 29.92 -36.18 9.09
N PHE A 351 30.41 -35.06 8.53
CA PHE A 351 29.78 -33.75 8.69
C PHE A 351 28.38 -33.69 8.08
N VAL A 352 28.20 -34.23 6.86
CA VAL A 352 26.90 -34.30 6.18
C VAL A 352 25.92 -35.21 6.93
N GLU A 353 26.38 -36.36 7.44
CA GLU A 353 25.55 -37.26 8.26
C GLU A 353 25.08 -36.55 9.54
N LYS A 354 25.95 -35.77 10.18
CA LYS A 354 25.59 -34.92 11.34
C LYS A 354 24.54 -33.85 10.98
N PHE A 355 24.66 -33.21 9.81
CA PHE A 355 23.67 -32.26 9.31
C PHE A 355 22.30 -32.93 9.16
N HIS A 356 22.21 -34.03 8.39
CA HIS A 356 20.94 -34.72 8.14
C HIS A 356 20.31 -35.33 9.40
N ALA A 357 21.12 -35.75 10.37
CA ALA A 357 20.62 -36.25 11.66
C ALA A 357 20.01 -35.15 12.55
N SER A 358 20.39 -33.89 12.33
CA SER A 358 20.05 -32.78 13.23
C SER A 358 19.08 -31.76 12.60
N ILE A 359 19.00 -31.69 11.27
CA ILE A 359 18.26 -30.65 10.54
C ILE A 359 16.75 -30.69 10.81
N GLU A 360 16.14 -31.86 10.99
CA GLU A 360 14.69 -31.97 11.23
C GLU A 360 14.25 -31.24 12.52
N HIS A 361 15.06 -31.30 13.58
CA HIS A 361 14.78 -30.63 14.85
C HIS A 361 15.19 -29.15 14.85
N ASN A 362 16.15 -28.77 13.99
CA ASN A 362 16.74 -27.42 13.96
C ASN A 362 16.34 -26.61 12.70
N GLN A 363 15.38 -27.08 11.92
CA GLN A 363 14.99 -26.44 10.65
C GLN A 363 14.44 -25.01 10.81
N ASP A 364 14.00 -24.63 12.01
CA ASP A 364 13.47 -23.29 12.32
C ASP A 364 14.50 -22.37 13.01
N ASP A 365 15.70 -22.88 13.29
CA ASP A 365 16.76 -22.17 13.99
C ASP A 365 17.91 -21.80 13.03
N ASN A 366 18.03 -20.52 12.70
CA ASN A 366 19.13 -20.00 11.87
C ASN A 366 20.50 -20.14 12.56
N HIS A 367 20.55 -20.22 13.90
CA HIS A 367 21.80 -20.42 14.64
C HIS A 367 22.41 -21.79 14.36
N PHE A 368 21.60 -22.78 14.00
CA PHE A 368 22.10 -24.08 13.55
C PHE A 368 22.99 -23.97 12.30
N ALA A 369 22.56 -23.17 11.30
CA ALA A 369 23.36 -22.91 10.10
C ALA A 369 24.66 -22.17 10.44
N TRP A 370 24.62 -21.25 11.41
CA TRP A 370 25.81 -20.58 11.94
C TRP A 370 26.83 -21.57 12.51
N LEU A 371 26.40 -22.43 13.45
CA LEU A 371 27.28 -23.39 14.13
C LEU A 371 27.90 -24.38 13.15
N MET A 372 27.06 -24.95 12.27
CA MET A 372 27.51 -25.91 11.26
C MET A 372 28.43 -25.25 10.21
N GLY A 373 28.17 -23.99 9.85
CA GLY A 373 29.01 -23.23 8.92
C GLY A 373 30.41 -22.94 9.48
N VAL A 374 30.51 -22.58 10.76
CA VAL A 374 31.80 -22.40 11.45
C VAL A 374 32.56 -23.73 11.57
N GLU A 375 31.87 -24.82 11.88
CA GLU A 375 32.47 -26.17 11.91
C GLU A 375 33.01 -26.57 10.53
N LEU A 376 32.24 -26.32 9.46
CA LEU A 376 32.68 -26.59 8.09
C LEU A 376 33.91 -25.78 7.71
N TYR A 377 33.91 -24.48 8.02
CA TYR A 377 35.08 -23.63 7.82
C TYR A 377 36.32 -24.19 8.52
N ASN A 378 36.20 -24.66 9.76
CA ASN A 378 37.32 -25.23 10.52
C ASN A 378 37.88 -26.51 9.86
N ILE A 379 37.03 -27.34 9.24
CA ILE A 379 37.48 -28.52 8.46
C ILE A 379 38.37 -28.07 7.30
N PHE A 380 37.94 -27.11 6.49
CA PHE A 380 38.73 -26.61 5.37
C PHE A 380 39.98 -25.82 5.82
N ALA A 381 39.88 -25.04 6.89
CA ALA A 381 40.99 -24.27 7.46
C ALA A 381 42.10 -25.19 7.98
N SER A 382 41.75 -26.29 8.67
CA SER A 382 42.71 -27.28 9.18
C SER A 382 43.52 -27.93 8.05
N ARG A 383 42.91 -28.06 6.86
CA ARG A 383 43.52 -28.62 5.64
C ARG A 383 44.30 -27.59 4.82
N LYS A 384 44.30 -26.31 5.23
CA LYS A 384 44.80 -25.17 4.44
C LYS A 384 44.18 -25.12 3.05
N ALA A 385 42.92 -25.53 2.93
CA ALA A 385 42.19 -25.67 1.67
C ALA A 385 41.11 -24.59 1.49
N VAL A 386 41.14 -23.52 2.29
CA VAL A 386 40.22 -22.37 2.17
C VAL A 386 40.67 -21.49 0.99
N PRO A 387 39.87 -21.38 -0.09
CA PRO A 387 40.19 -20.51 -1.21
C PRO A 387 40.10 -19.03 -0.83
N SER A 388 40.61 -18.16 -1.71
CA SER A 388 40.36 -16.71 -1.56
C SER A 388 38.88 -16.37 -1.74
N LEU A 389 38.42 -15.28 -1.13
CA LEU A 389 37.03 -14.83 -1.21
C LEU A 389 36.54 -14.69 -2.65
N ARG A 390 37.36 -14.12 -3.56
CA ARG A 390 37.06 -14.01 -4.99
C ARG A 390 36.71 -15.36 -5.64
N ILE A 391 37.35 -16.45 -5.20
CA ILE A 391 37.10 -17.81 -5.71
C ILE A 391 35.82 -18.38 -5.08
N LEU A 392 35.61 -18.15 -3.78
CA LEU A 392 34.40 -18.57 -3.07
C LEU A 392 33.15 -17.90 -3.64
N GLU A 393 33.19 -16.60 -3.90
CA GLU A 393 32.08 -15.84 -4.52
C GLU A 393 31.79 -16.28 -5.97
N ARG A 394 32.76 -16.92 -6.64
CA ARG A 394 32.62 -17.49 -7.99
C ARG A 394 32.22 -18.96 -8.03
N TYR A 395 31.86 -19.53 -6.89
CA TYR A 395 31.44 -20.93 -6.77
C TYR A 395 30.19 -21.25 -7.63
N ARG A 396 30.20 -22.34 -8.41
CA ARG A 396 29.32 -22.49 -9.60
C ARG A 396 28.00 -23.21 -9.31
N ILE A 397 27.21 -22.73 -8.34
CA ILE A 397 25.80 -23.11 -8.25
C ILE A 397 24.96 -21.98 -8.88
N PRO A 398 24.30 -22.23 -10.03
CA PRO A 398 23.84 -21.17 -10.91
C PRO A 398 22.58 -20.45 -10.40
N TYR A 399 21.86 -21.03 -9.45
CA TYR A 399 20.57 -20.49 -9.00
C TYR A 399 20.62 -19.80 -7.63
N ARG A 400 21.67 -20.03 -6.82
CA ARG A 400 21.77 -19.48 -5.46
C ARG A 400 22.15 -18.00 -5.50
N ASP A 401 21.67 -17.27 -4.50
CA ASP A 401 21.92 -15.85 -4.32
C ASP A 401 23.28 -15.60 -3.64
N ASP A 402 23.54 -14.34 -3.28
CA ASP A 402 24.76 -13.92 -2.57
C ASP A 402 24.63 -13.97 -1.03
N ASN A 403 23.49 -14.45 -0.51
CA ASN A 403 23.19 -14.57 0.90
C ASN A 403 23.24 -13.23 1.68
N ARG A 404 23.19 -12.05 1.02
CA ARG A 404 23.26 -10.77 1.77
C ARG A 404 22.10 -10.59 2.76
N ILE A 405 20.95 -11.17 2.46
CA ILE A 405 19.71 -11.07 3.25
C ILE A 405 19.87 -11.64 4.67
N ILE A 406 20.80 -12.59 4.87
CA ILE A 406 20.95 -13.28 6.14
C ILE A 406 21.75 -12.45 7.15
N TRP A 407 22.43 -11.39 6.73
CA TRP A 407 23.36 -10.64 7.56
C TRP A 407 22.78 -9.33 8.07
N HIS A 408 23.00 -9.04 9.36
CA HIS A 408 22.81 -7.72 9.94
C HIS A 408 24.18 -7.02 10.08
N PHE A 409 24.35 -5.89 9.39
CA PHE A 409 25.47 -4.98 9.60
C PHE A 409 24.95 -3.82 10.45
N GLU A 410 25.45 -3.65 11.68
CA GLU A 410 25.16 -2.43 12.44
C GLU A 410 25.68 -1.19 11.67
N ASP A 411 24.92 -0.08 11.78
CA ASP A 411 25.00 1.19 11.04
C ASP A 411 24.30 1.22 9.66
N ILE A 412 22.95 1.23 9.65
CA ILE A 412 22.19 1.75 8.48
C ILE A 412 21.13 2.78 8.93
N ASN A 413 21.17 3.89 8.19
CA ASN A 413 20.42 5.12 8.33
C ASN A 413 18.91 4.91 8.11
N TRP A 414 18.09 5.34 9.06
CA TRP A 414 16.62 5.21 9.07
C TRP A 414 15.88 6.05 8.00
N ASP A 415 16.62 6.77 7.14
CA ASP A 415 16.09 7.64 6.07
C ASP A 415 15.94 6.94 4.69
N SER A 416 16.17 5.63 4.58
CA SER A 416 15.86 4.90 3.34
C SER A 416 14.38 4.51 3.32
N GLY A 417 13.59 5.32 2.61
CA GLY A 417 12.14 5.16 2.49
C GLY A 417 11.75 3.76 2.02
N ILE A 418 10.99 3.06 2.86
CA ILE A 418 10.33 1.81 2.50
C ILE A 418 9.16 2.18 1.57
N GLU A 419 9.34 1.96 0.26
CA GLU A 419 8.22 1.90 -0.69
C GLU A 419 7.39 0.65 -0.40
N TYR A 420 6.50 0.76 0.58
CA TYR A 420 5.38 -0.16 0.76
C TYR A 420 4.25 0.28 -0.18
N MET A 421 4.07 -0.43 -1.30
CA MET A 421 2.85 -0.32 -2.11
C MET A 421 1.81 -1.31 -1.59
N ALA A 422 0.72 -0.79 -1.02
CA ALA A 422 -0.38 -1.57 -0.45
C ALA A 422 -1.16 -2.37 -1.52
N ALA A 423 -1.78 -3.48 -1.11
CA ALA A 423 -2.58 -4.38 -1.95
C ALA A 423 -3.79 -3.70 -2.64
N SER A 424 -4.19 -2.50 -2.20
CA SER A 424 -5.32 -1.75 -2.77
C SER A 424 -5.08 -1.24 -4.19
N GLN A 425 -3.83 -1.11 -4.65
CA GLN A 425 -3.53 -0.60 -5.99
C GLN A 425 -3.60 -1.63 -7.13
N ARG A 426 -4.06 -2.87 -6.88
CA ARG A 426 -4.06 -3.95 -7.88
C ARG A 426 -5.40 -4.27 -8.54
N GLN A 427 -6.54 -3.81 -8.04
CA GLN A 427 -7.85 -4.23 -8.55
C GLN A 427 -8.63 -3.09 -9.20
N VAL A 428 -8.73 -3.07 -10.54
CA VAL A 428 -9.50 -2.09 -11.32
C VAL A 428 -10.91 -2.61 -11.54
N ARG A 429 -11.93 -1.94 -10.99
CA ARG A 429 -13.33 -2.35 -11.26
C ARG A 429 -13.76 -1.89 -12.65
N ARG A 430 -14.34 -2.79 -13.44
CA ARG A 430 -14.86 -2.50 -14.78
C ARG A 430 -16.35 -2.78 -14.85
N GLN A 431 -17.13 -1.80 -15.29
CA GLN A 431 -18.53 -2.01 -15.65
C GLN A 431 -18.61 -2.70 -17.00
N VAL A 432 -19.25 -3.85 -17.05
CA VAL A 432 -19.40 -4.66 -18.27
C VAL A 432 -20.88 -4.91 -18.57
N SER A 433 -21.19 -5.09 -19.85
CA SER A 433 -22.55 -5.47 -20.26
C SER A 433 -22.87 -6.92 -19.89
N PRO A 434 -24.15 -7.31 -19.75
CA PRO A 434 -24.58 -8.70 -19.57
C PRO A 434 -23.92 -9.70 -20.52
N LEU A 435 -23.76 -9.31 -21.79
CA LEU A 435 -23.18 -10.15 -22.83
C LEU A 435 -21.68 -10.36 -22.61
N MET A 436 -20.95 -9.31 -22.23
CA MET A 436 -19.52 -9.40 -21.89
C MET A 436 -19.31 -10.20 -20.60
N MET A 437 -20.14 -9.97 -19.59
CA MET A 437 -20.12 -10.75 -18.35
C MET A 437 -20.28 -12.23 -18.69
N ALA A 438 -21.33 -12.61 -19.43
CA ALA A 438 -21.63 -13.99 -19.80
C ALA A 438 -20.56 -14.69 -20.67
N HIS A 439 -19.83 -13.94 -21.49
CA HIS A 439 -18.80 -14.49 -22.38
C HIS A 439 -17.47 -14.80 -21.68
N GLU A 440 -17.21 -14.25 -20.49
CA GLU A 440 -15.92 -14.37 -19.79
C GLU A 440 -16.03 -15.09 -18.43
N VAL A 441 -17.21 -15.62 -18.06
CA VAL A 441 -17.43 -16.38 -16.79
C VAL A 441 -16.73 -17.75 -16.78
N ASP A 442 -15.76 -18.01 -17.67
CA ASP A 442 -14.95 -19.24 -17.64
C ASP A 442 -13.90 -19.23 -16.49
N CYS A 443 -13.89 -18.19 -15.64
CA CYS A 443 -13.03 -18.06 -14.47
C CYS A 443 -13.87 -18.09 -13.18
N GLU A 444 -14.39 -19.26 -12.82
CA GLU A 444 -15.29 -19.48 -11.67
C GLU A 444 -14.67 -19.20 -10.27
N LEU A 445 -13.40 -18.78 -10.19
CA LEU A 445 -12.64 -18.67 -8.93
C LEU A 445 -11.84 -17.35 -8.78
N ALA A 446 -12.42 -16.20 -9.14
CA ALA A 446 -11.81 -14.91 -8.86
C ALA A 446 -11.79 -14.62 -7.33
N GLY A 447 -10.60 -14.67 -6.73
CA GLY A 447 -10.38 -14.37 -5.32
C GLY A 447 -10.20 -12.89 -5.00
N ASN A 448 -9.68 -12.59 -3.79
CA ASN A 448 -9.31 -11.24 -3.33
C ASN A 448 -8.15 -10.60 -4.12
N ASP A 449 -7.61 -11.26 -5.13
CA ASP A 449 -6.41 -10.92 -5.88
C ASP A 449 -6.66 -10.62 -7.37
N ALA A 450 -7.93 -10.58 -7.80
CA ALA A 450 -8.34 -10.26 -9.17
C ALA A 450 -7.89 -8.85 -9.60
N GLN A 451 -7.11 -8.74 -10.69
CA GLN A 451 -6.64 -7.45 -11.22
C GLN A 451 -7.78 -6.57 -11.75
N GLU A 452 -8.86 -7.18 -12.23
CA GLU A 452 -10.09 -6.48 -12.58
C GLU A 452 -11.29 -7.14 -11.90
N ILE A 453 -12.16 -6.34 -11.28
CA ILE A 453 -13.44 -6.82 -10.76
C ILE A 453 -14.52 -6.36 -11.74
N TRP A 454 -15.05 -7.31 -12.50
CA TRP A 454 -16.14 -7.02 -13.41
C TRP A 454 -17.46 -6.91 -12.64
N THR A 455 -18.17 -5.81 -12.87
CA THR A 455 -19.49 -5.56 -12.29
C THR A 455 -20.46 -5.30 -13.42
N CYS A 456 -21.64 -5.91 -13.36
CA CYS A 456 -22.69 -5.70 -14.34
C CYS A 456 -23.78 -4.83 -13.72
N SER A 457 -24.08 -3.67 -14.31
CA SER A 457 -25.16 -2.79 -13.83
C SER A 457 -26.55 -3.41 -14.02
N ASP A 458 -26.71 -4.19 -15.08
CA ASP A 458 -27.92 -4.96 -15.34
C ASP A 458 -27.99 -6.24 -14.49
N LEU A 459 -29.21 -6.64 -14.12
CA LEU A 459 -29.45 -7.78 -13.25
C LEU A 459 -29.15 -9.12 -13.96
N MET A 460 -27.91 -9.60 -13.87
CA MET A 460 -27.50 -10.93 -14.32
C MET A 460 -27.66 -11.96 -13.19
N ARG A 461 -28.42 -13.04 -13.46
CA ARG A 461 -28.74 -14.13 -12.52
C ARG A 461 -28.13 -15.45 -13.01
N PHE A 462 -27.96 -16.42 -12.11
CA PHE A 462 -27.57 -17.78 -12.45
C PHE A 462 -28.61 -18.48 -13.35
N TYR A 463 -28.15 -19.32 -14.28
CA TYR A 463 -29.00 -20.24 -15.02
C TYR A 463 -29.18 -21.55 -14.24
N GLU A 464 -29.94 -21.54 -13.15
CA GLU A 464 -30.46 -22.78 -12.55
C GLU A 464 -31.92 -22.60 -12.08
N ASP A 465 -32.66 -23.71 -12.05
CA ASP A 465 -34.12 -23.91 -12.15
C ASP A 465 -35.07 -23.20 -11.15
N ASP A 466 -34.61 -22.20 -10.38
CA ASP A 466 -35.48 -21.41 -9.50
C ASP A 466 -35.92 -20.09 -10.15
N LEU A 467 -37.02 -20.15 -10.91
CA LEU A 467 -37.77 -19.01 -11.45
C LEU A 467 -38.49 -18.16 -10.36
N THR A 468 -37.95 -18.11 -9.14
CA THR A 468 -38.50 -17.27 -8.08
C THR A 468 -37.84 -15.89 -8.11
N ASP A 469 -38.59 -14.85 -7.73
CA ASP A 469 -38.09 -13.46 -7.70
C ASP A 469 -36.94 -13.23 -6.69
N ASN A 470 -36.60 -14.25 -5.89
CA ASN A 470 -35.57 -14.21 -4.86
C ASN A 470 -34.17 -14.65 -5.33
N ALA A 471 -34.00 -15.00 -6.62
CA ALA A 471 -32.70 -15.38 -7.15
C ALA A 471 -31.70 -14.22 -7.09
N LYS A 472 -30.58 -14.42 -6.39
CA LYS A 472 -29.52 -13.42 -6.21
C LYS A 472 -28.75 -13.18 -7.51
N SER A 473 -28.31 -11.95 -7.74
CA SER A 473 -27.48 -11.62 -8.91
C SER A 473 -26.03 -12.05 -8.71
N PHE A 474 -25.28 -12.19 -9.81
CA PHE A 474 -23.83 -12.46 -9.75
C PHE A 474 -23.08 -11.47 -8.86
N ASN A 475 -23.43 -10.19 -8.90
CA ASN A 475 -22.84 -9.16 -8.04
C ASN A 475 -23.20 -9.36 -6.56
N ALA A 476 -24.40 -9.85 -6.25
CA ALA A 476 -24.85 -10.07 -4.88
C ALA A 476 -24.26 -11.35 -4.26
N GLU A 477 -24.02 -12.37 -5.08
CA GLU A 477 -23.46 -13.64 -4.60
C GLU A 477 -21.92 -13.61 -4.51
N TRP A 478 -21.25 -12.96 -5.47
CA TRP A 478 -19.78 -12.99 -5.58
C TRP A 478 -19.10 -11.62 -5.57
N GLY A 479 -19.86 -10.52 -5.65
CA GLY A 479 -19.30 -9.17 -5.57
C GLY A 479 -18.89 -8.83 -4.14
N LYS A 480 -17.66 -8.34 -3.97
CA LYS A 480 -17.21 -7.74 -2.70
C LYS A 480 -17.49 -6.25 -2.71
N GLU A 481 -17.83 -5.66 -1.57
CA GLU A 481 -17.92 -4.19 -1.48
C GLU A 481 -16.50 -3.58 -1.55
N PRO A 482 -16.33 -2.40 -2.16
CA PRO A 482 -15.03 -1.76 -2.29
C PRO A 482 -14.48 -1.35 -0.92
N VAL A 483 -13.19 -1.61 -0.70
CA VAL A 483 -12.42 -1.07 0.41
C VAL A 483 -11.81 0.26 -0.03
N SER A 484 -11.76 1.28 0.84
CA SER A 484 -11.14 2.56 0.49
C SER A 484 -9.62 2.45 0.34
N ASP A 485 -9.02 3.50 -0.21
CA ASP A 485 -7.60 3.74 -0.08
C ASP A 485 -7.18 3.80 1.41
N PRO A 486 -5.92 3.43 1.74
CA PRO A 486 -5.42 3.47 3.11
C PRO A 486 -5.34 4.91 3.62
N PHE A 487 -5.87 5.14 4.82
CA PHE A 487 -5.70 6.37 5.57
C PHE A 487 -4.64 6.16 6.65
N HIS A 488 -3.55 6.91 6.59
CA HIS A 488 -2.49 6.84 7.58
C HIS A 488 -2.72 7.84 8.71
N TYR A 489 -2.58 7.38 9.95
CA TYR A 489 -2.70 8.18 11.16
C TYR A 489 -1.49 8.00 12.06
N GLN A 490 -1.10 9.10 12.70
CA GLN A 490 -0.10 9.08 13.75
C GLN A 490 -0.62 8.38 15.02
N GLU A 491 0.27 7.72 15.73
CA GLU A 491 0.00 7.11 17.04
C GLU A 491 0.92 7.73 18.10
N TRP A 492 0.39 8.04 19.28
CA TRP A 492 1.16 8.62 20.36
C TRP A 492 1.82 7.54 21.22
N ASP A 493 3.15 7.59 21.27
CA ASP A 493 3.93 6.75 22.14
C ASP A 493 4.20 7.46 23.47
N TYR A 494 3.59 6.94 24.54
CA TYR A 494 3.70 7.53 25.86
C TYR A 494 5.06 7.30 26.54
N GLN A 495 5.85 6.31 26.11
CA GLN A 495 7.16 6.04 26.70
C GLN A 495 8.19 7.08 26.24
N ILE A 496 8.15 7.42 24.95
CA ILE A 496 9.04 8.44 24.35
C ILE A 496 8.41 9.84 24.27
N GLN A 497 7.12 9.97 24.59
CA GLN A 497 6.35 11.23 24.54
C GLN A 497 6.39 11.91 23.15
N LEU A 498 6.27 11.12 22.09
CA LEU A 498 6.27 11.59 20.70
C LEU A 498 5.25 10.83 19.85
N HIS A 499 4.83 11.44 18.74
CA HIS A 499 4.03 10.77 17.72
C HIS A 499 4.92 9.93 16.81
N ARG A 500 4.48 8.70 16.55
CA ARG A 500 4.99 7.87 15.46
C ARG A 500 4.20 8.22 14.19
N PRO A 501 4.83 8.80 13.16
CA PRO A 501 4.15 9.19 11.92
C PRO A 501 3.69 7.95 11.14
N ASP A 502 2.53 8.06 10.49
CA ASP A 502 1.94 7.03 9.60
C ASP A 502 1.90 5.60 10.19
N TRP A 503 1.75 5.51 11.52
CA TRP A 503 1.90 4.27 12.26
C TRP A 503 0.67 3.35 12.16
N ALA A 504 -0.53 3.94 12.21
CA ALA A 504 -1.79 3.23 12.07
C ALA A 504 -2.37 3.42 10.67
N THR A 505 -2.82 2.34 10.03
CA THR A 505 -3.44 2.36 8.70
C THR A 505 -4.91 1.97 8.82
N VAL A 506 -5.80 2.87 8.40
CA VAL A 506 -7.25 2.72 8.46
C VAL A 506 -7.82 2.46 7.06
N TYR A 507 -8.69 1.47 6.93
CA TYR A 507 -9.42 1.16 5.71
C TYR A 507 -10.93 1.31 5.94
N GLU A 508 -11.60 2.11 5.11
CA GLU A 508 -13.06 2.17 5.13
C GLU A 508 -13.65 0.96 4.41
N ARG A 509 -14.58 0.30 5.07
CA ARG A 509 -15.31 -0.87 4.59
C ARG A 509 -16.82 -0.66 4.77
N ARG A 510 -17.60 -1.44 4.04
CA ARG A 510 -19.06 -1.51 4.19
C ARG A 510 -19.45 -2.93 4.55
N LEU A 511 -20.28 -3.06 5.59
CA LEU A 511 -20.77 -4.36 6.05
C LEU A 511 -21.88 -4.89 5.14
N PRO A 512 -22.06 -6.23 5.06
CA PRO A 512 -23.14 -6.83 4.30
C PRO A 512 -24.50 -6.38 4.84
N LYS A 513 -25.52 -6.34 3.96
CA LYS A 513 -26.88 -5.96 4.35
C LYS A 513 -27.57 -7.11 5.11
N GLY A 514 -28.09 -6.82 6.29
CA GLY A 514 -29.00 -7.68 7.06
C GLY A 514 -30.48 -7.37 6.78
N ASN A 515 -31.39 -7.98 7.54
CA ASN A 515 -32.83 -7.75 7.41
C ASN A 515 -33.25 -6.44 8.12
N PRO A 516 -33.81 -5.43 7.42
CA PRO A 516 -34.33 -4.21 8.06
C PRO A 516 -35.41 -4.47 9.11
N GLU A 517 -36.19 -5.54 8.96
CA GLU A 517 -37.26 -5.88 9.91
C GLU A 517 -36.72 -6.13 11.31
N ASP A 518 -35.47 -6.58 11.46
CA ASP A 518 -34.84 -6.76 12.78
C ASP A 518 -34.73 -5.41 13.52
N ILE A 519 -34.43 -4.33 12.79
CA ILE A 519 -34.36 -2.97 13.34
C ILE A 519 -35.75 -2.43 13.64
N ASP A 520 -36.74 -2.69 12.78
CA ASP A 520 -38.12 -2.27 13.01
C ASP A 520 -38.77 -3.02 14.20
N ASN A 521 -38.40 -4.28 14.41
CA ASN A 521 -38.79 -5.07 15.58
C ASN A 521 -38.22 -4.46 16.87
N ILE A 522 -36.95 -4.07 16.87
CA ILE A 522 -36.31 -3.34 18.00
C ILE A 522 -37.08 -2.04 18.30
N LEU A 523 -37.41 -1.25 17.27
CA LEU A 523 -38.18 -0.02 17.43
C LEU A 523 -39.60 -0.27 17.97
N THR A 524 -40.20 -1.40 17.62
CA THR A 524 -41.53 -1.81 18.09
C THR A 524 -41.50 -2.28 19.54
N GLU A 525 -40.49 -3.06 19.93
CA GLU A 525 -40.25 -3.51 21.30
C GLU A 525 -40.02 -2.31 22.23
N HIS A 526 -39.19 -1.37 21.80
CA HIS A 526 -38.86 -0.16 22.57
C HIS A 526 -39.72 1.06 22.21
N LYS A 527 -40.93 0.85 21.67
CA LYS A 527 -41.84 1.94 21.28
C LYS A 527 -42.15 2.95 22.39
N PRO A 528 -42.36 2.56 23.67
CA PRO A 528 -42.57 3.53 24.75
C PRO A 528 -41.34 4.42 24.98
N ILE A 529 -40.16 3.85 24.85
CA ILE A 529 -38.87 4.51 24.99
C ILE A 529 -38.65 5.50 23.85
N ALA A 530 -38.81 5.05 22.60
CA ALA A 530 -38.68 5.90 21.42
C ALA A 530 -39.68 7.07 21.47
N HIS A 531 -40.89 6.85 22.00
CA HIS A 531 -41.88 7.91 22.19
C HIS A 531 -41.48 8.91 23.27
N ARG A 532 -40.93 8.47 24.41
CA ARG A 532 -40.39 9.36 25.46
C ARG A 532 -39.23 10.20 24.91
N ILE A 533 -38.31 9.59 24.16
CA ILE A 533 -37.19 10.29 23.52
C ILE A 533 -37.73 11.38 22.59
N ARG A 534 -38.70 11.04 21.72
CA ARG A 534 -39.33 12.00 20.82
C ARG A 534 -40.03 13.14 21.55
N GLN A 535 -40.77 12.88 22.62
CA GLN A 535 -41.43 13.93 23.41
C GLN A 535 -40.44 14.89 24.10
N ILE A 536 -39.33 14.38 24.63
CA ILE A 536 -38.30 15.20 25.26
C ILE A 536 -37.55 16.01 24.19
N ILE A 537 -37.31 15.41 23.03
CA ILE A 537 -36.73 16.08 21.86
C ILE A 537 -37.63 17.20 21.37
N ASP A 538 -38.93 16.96 21.21
CA ASP A 538 -39.90 17.97 20.76
C ASP A 538 -39.87 19.20 21.70
N LEU A 539 -39.65 18.99 23.00
CA LEU A 539 -39.47 20.05 24.01
C LEU A 539 -38.11 20.76 23.95
N LEU A 540 -37.05 20.08 23.47
CA LEU A 540 -35.68 20.60 23.32
C LEU A 540 -35.42 21.24 21.94
N THR A 541 -36.24 20.94 20.93
CA THR A 541 -36.16 21.60 19.62
C THR A 541 -36.36 23.10 19.78
N PRO A 542 -35.44 23.95 19.29
CA PRO A 542 -35.67 25.39 19.32
C PRO A 542 -36.92 25.73 18.52
N ALA A 543 -37.82 26.50 19.11
CA ALA A 543 -38.98 27.06 18.43
C ALA A 543 -38.54 28.18 17.45
N GLY A 544 -37.82 27.84 16.38
CA GLY A 544 -37.43 28.72 15.28
C GLY A 544 -37.03 30.14 15.70
N VAL A 545 -37.84 31.12 15.30
CA VAL A 545 -37.64 32.54 15.62
C VAL A 545 -38.07 32.81 17.06
N GLN A 546 -37.10 32.99 17.97
CA GLN A 546 -37.39 33.41 19.34
C GLN A 546 -37.37 34.95 19.42
N ARG A 547 -38.50 35.54 19.82
CA ARG A 547 -38.63 36.97 20.11
C ARG A 547 -38.04 37.28 21.49
N GLN A 548 -36.85 37.88 21.54
CA GLN A 548 -36.31 38.46 22.77
C GLN A 548 -36.85 39.87 22.94
N ARG A 549 -37.58 40.10 24.03
CA ARG A 549 -38.20 41.39 24.38
C ARG A 549 -37.42 42.08 25.49
N GLY A 550 -37.62 43.39 25.64
CA GLY A 550 -36.99 44.15 26.71
C GLY A 550 -35.52 44.41 26.44
N MET A 551 -35.17 44.72 25.19
CA MET A 551 -33.85 45.17 24.80
C MET A 551 -33.84 46.71 24.72
N GLU A 552 -32.70 47.35 24.98
CA GLU A 552 -32.53 48.78 24.72
C GLU A 552 -32.33 49.02 23.21
N ASP A 553 -31.53 48.17 22.57
CA ASP A 553 -31.21 48.22 21.14
C ASP A 553 -31.65 46.93 20.44
N GLY A 554 -32.67 47.03 19.60
CA GLY A 554 -33.35 45.91 18.98
C GLY A 554 -33.98 46.31 17.65
N ASP A 555 -34.18 45.33 16.77
CA ASP A 555 -34.56 45.55 15.37
C ASP A 555 -36.02 46.05 15.22
N GLU A 556 -36.90 45.73 16.18
CA GLU A 556 -38.31 46.13 16.21
C GLU A 556 -38.71 46.75 17.56
N ILE A 557 -39.76 47.57 17.59
CA ILE A 557 -40.29 48.17 18.81
C ILE A 557 -41.34 47.23 19.42
N ASP A 558 -41.20 46.88 20.71
CA ASP A 558 -42.27 46.22 21.46
C ASP A 558 -43.30 47.27 21.86
N ILE A 559 -44.45 47.28 21.16
CA ILE A 559 -45.52 48.26 21.34
C ILE A 559 -46.00 48.30 22.79
N ASN A 560 -46.07 47.16 23.49
CA ASN A 560 -46.55 47.14 24.87
C ASN A 560 -45.55 47.84 25.80
N ALA A 561 -44.26 47.51 25.68
CA ALA A 561 -43.21 48.16 26.46
C ALA A 561 -43.08 49.66 26.15
N ALA A 562 -43.28 50.06 24.89
CA ALA A 562 -43.30 51.47 24.50
C ALA A 562 -44.51 52.23 25.05
N VAL A 563 -45.69 51.58 25.11
CA VAL A 563 -46.89 52.15 25.74
C VAL A 563 -46.68 52.32 27.24
N ASP A 564 -46.13 51.32 27.93
CA ASP A 564 -45.82 51.41 29.35
C ASP A 564 -44.79 52.50 29.66
N ALA A 565 -43.73 52.61 28.85
CA ALA A 565 -42.75 53.68 28.96
C ALA A 565 -43.39 55.08 28.76
N MET A 566 -44.33 55.22 27.82
CA MET A 566 -45.08 56.47 27.62
C MET A 566 -46.04 56.78 28.76
N ILE A 567 -46.62 55.76 29.41
CA ILE A 567 -47.43 55.93 30.61
C ILE A 567 -46.55 56.43 31.76
N SER A 568 -45.41 55.79 32.04
CA SER A 568 -44.46 56.22 33.08
C SER A 568 -43.96 57.66 32.87
N LEU A 569 -43.62 58.03 31.63
CA LEU A 569 -43.23 59.41 31.29
C LEU A 569 -44.33 60.43 31.59
N ARG A 570 -45.59 60.10 31.31
CA ARG A 570 -46.74 60.97 31.61
C ARG A 570 -47.03 61.05 33.12
N MET A 571 -46.66 60.02 33.87
CA MET A 571 -46.75 59.97 35.33
C MET A 571 -45.57 60.66 36.03
N GLY A 572 -44.55 61.11 35.28
CA GLY A 572 -43.35 61.75 35.83
C GLY A 572 -42.32 60.77 36.41
N GLU A 573 -42.46 59.48 36.11
CA GLU A 573 -41.54 58.42 36.54
C GLU A 573 -40.46 58.16 35.48
N GLN A 574 -39.29 57.63 35.87
CA GLN A 574 -38.28 57.22 34.89
C GLN A 574 -38.74 55.95 34.17
N PRO A 575 -38.92 56.00 32.83
CA PRO A 575 -39.33 54.84 32.06
C PRO A 575 -38.17 53.84 31.93
N ASN A 576 -38.51 52.56 31.76
CA ASN A 576 -37.52 51.55 31.40
C ASN A 576 -37.06 51.78 29.94
N PRO A 577 -35.76 51.98 29.66
CA PRO A 577 -35.25 52.23 28.31
C PRO A 577 -35.38 51.02 27.37
N ARG A 578 -35.71 49.84 27.92
CA ARG A 578 -35.80 48.57 27.20
C ARG A 578 -37.12 48.37 26.44
N ILE A 579 -37.36 49.20 25.42
CA ILE A 579 -38.62 49.21 24.65
C ILE A 579 -38.55 48.45 23.31
N THR A 580 -37.39 47.89 22.95
CA THR A 580 -37.18 47.21 21.68
C THR A 580 -37.14 45.69 21.85
N MET A 581 -37.28 44.98 20.74
CA MET A 581 -37.25 43.53 20.66
C MET A 581 -36.46 43.08 19.43
N ARG A 582 -35.87 41.89 19.53
CA ARG A 582 -35.07 41.29 18.46
C ARG A 582 -35.57 39.89 18.14
N ASN A 583 -35.67 39.58 16.86
CA ASN A 583 -35.96 38.24 16.38
C ASN A 583 -34.62 37.48 16.27
N VAL A 584 -34.37 36.57 17.22
CA VAL A 584 -33.17 35.72 17.18
C VAL A 584 -33.58 34.37 16.58
N LEU A 585 -33.08 34.08 15.39
CA LEU A 585 -33.11 32.72 14.84
C LEU A 585 -32.16 31.87 15.67
N LYS A 586 -32.71 30.97 16.50
CA LYS A 586 -31.91 29.93 17.14
C LYS A 586 -31.94 28.71 16.24
N THR A 587 -31.00 28.65 15.29
CA THR A 587 -30.73 27.43 14.54
C THR A 587 -29.78 26.56 15.36
N ARG A 588 -30.11 25.27 15.50
CA ARG A 588 -29.12 24.30 15.98
C ARG A 588 -28.04 24.14 14.91
N ASP A 589 -26.81 23.98 15.39
CA ASP A 589 -25.59 24.02 14.60
C ASP A 589 -24.65 22.93 15.12
N LEU A 590 -25.16 21.69 15.11
CA LEU A 590 -24.53 20.51 15.67
C LEU A 590 -24.46 19.39 14.61
N SER A 591 -23.28 18.81 14.42
CA SER A 591 -23.09 17.58 13.66
C SER A 591 -22.58 16.46 14.57
N VAL A 592 -23.10 15.24 14.37
CA VAL A 592 -22.85 14.10 15.26
C VAL A 592 -22.30 12.90 14.49
N VAL A 593 -21.19 12.31 14.93
CA VAL A 593 -20.78 10.95 14.53
C VAL A 593 -21.08 10.01 15.68
N VAL A 594 -21.92 9.00 15.45
CA VAL A 594 -22.06 7.87 16.36
C VAL A 594 -21.07 6.80 15.92
N LEU A 595 -20.08 6.51 16.76
CA LEU A 595 -19.01 5.55 16.49
C LEU A 595 -19.20 4.31 17.36
N LEU A 596 -19.43 3.17 16.73
CA LEU A 596 -19.67 1.89 17.41
C LEU A 596 -18.39 1.05 17.44
N ASP A 597 -18.03 0.55 18.61
CA ASP A 597 -17.01 -0.49 18.76
C ASP A 597 -17.60 -1.84 18.33
N LEU A 598 -16.93 -2.54 17.41
CA LEU A 598 -17.36 -3.83 16.87
C LEU A 598 -16.36 -4.96 17.19
N SER A 599 -15.55 -4.80 18.23
CA SER A 599 -14.53 -5.76 18.65
C SER A 599 -15.08 -7.09 19.18
N GLU A 600 -14.22 -8.08 19.37
CA GLU A 600 -14.56 -9.45 19.80
C GLU A 600 -15.30 -9.50 21.14
N SER A 601 -15.01 -8.58 22.07
CA SER A 601 -15.72 -8.46 23.36
C SER A 601 -17.22 -8.24 23.19
N THR A 602 -17.64 -7.65 22.08
CA THR A 602 -19.06 -7.39 21.81
C THR A 602 -19.89 -8.67 21.63
N ASN A 603 -19.27 -9.83 21.46
CA ASN A 603 -19.97 -11.11 21.37
C ASN A 603 -20.30 -11.72 22.75
N GLU A 604 -19.82 -11.13 23.86
CA GLU A 604 -20.13 -11.61 25.21
C GLU A 604 -21.59 -11.35 25.61
N LYS A 605 -22.11 -12.15 26.54
CA LYS A 605 -23.46 -11.96 27.09
C LYS A 605 -23.43 -10.94 28.22
N VAL A 606 -24.45 -10.08 28.29
CA VAL A 606 -24.53 -9.05 29.34
C VAL A 606 -25.13 -9.63 30.61
N GLY A 607 -24.27 -9.89 31.60
CA GLY A 607 -24.68 -10.35 32.94
C GLY A 607 -25.56 -11.60 32.90
N ASP A 608 -26.71 -11.55 33.59
CA ASP A 608 -27.73 -12.62 33.61
C ASP A 608 -28.74 -12.56 32.44
N SER A 609 -28.53 -11.67 31.45
CA SER A 609 -29.45 -11.56 30.31
C SER A 609 -29.10 -12.53 29.18
N ASP A 610 -30.10 -12.93 28.40
CA ASP A 610 -29.91 -13.76 27.21
C ASP A 610 -29.37 -12.98 25.99
N LYS A 611 -29.21 -11.64 26.10
CA LYS A 611 -28.76 -10.77 25.01
C LYS A 611 -27.23 -10.61 25.01
N THR A 612 -26.64 -10.59 23.82
CA THR A 612 -25.22 -10.28 23.61
C THR A 612 -24.97 -8.76 23.63
N ILE A 613 -23.77 -8.31 23.99
CA ILE A 613 -23.37 -6.89 23.95
C ILE A 613 -23.65 -6.29 22.57
N LEU A 614 -23.34 -7.01 21.49
CA LEU A 614 -23.59 -6.59 20.10
C LEU A 614 -25.07 -6.26 19.84
N GLN A 615 -25.98 -7.04 20.41
CA GLN A 615 -27.43 -6.80 20.30
C GLN A 615 -27.81 -5.52 21.05
N LEU A 616 -27.30 -5.32 22.28
CA LEU A 616 -27.55 -4.09 23.03
C LEU A 616 -26.94 -2.86 22.34
N THR A 617 -25.74 -2.95 21.79
CA THR A 617 -25.10 -1.88 21.01
C THR A 617 -25.92 -1.56 19.77
N ARG A 618 -26.50 -2.57 19.10
CA ARG A 618 -27.41 -2.38 17.95
C ARG A 618 -28.70 -1.70 18.36
N GLU A 619 -29.30 -2.12 19.47
CA GLU A 619 -30.52 -1.50 20.03
C GLU A 619 -30.26 -0.04 20.42
N ALA A 620 -29.16 0.22 21.12
CA ALA A 620 -28.73 1.56 21.51
C ALA A 620 -28.48 2.46 20.29
N ALA A 621 -27.71 1.97 19.31
CA ALA A 621 -27.43 2.70 18.07
C ALA A 621 -28.71 3.03 17.30
N THR A 622 -29.65 2.08 17.23
CA THR A 622 -30.95 2.27 16.57
C THR A 622 -31.78 3.36 17.25
N LEU A 623 -31.87 3.33 18.58
CA LEU A 623 -32.60 4.32 19.36
C LEU A 623 -31.97 5.71 19.25
N VAL A 624 -30.63 5.79 19.32
CA VAL A 624 -29.87 7.04 19.15
C VAL A 624 -30.03 7.60 17.75
N ALA A 625 -29.88 6.78 16.71
CA ALA A 625 -30.04 7.21 15.32
C ALA A 625 -31.46 7.74 15.05
N THR A 626 -32.48 7.03 15.55
CA THR A 626 -33.88 7.46 15.42
C THR A 626 -34.16 8.76 16.18
N ALA A 627 -33.50 8.94 17.33
CA ALA A 627 -33.59 10.17 18.11
C ALA A 627 -32.98 11.36 17.34
N ILE A 628 -31.76 11.21 16.82
CA ILE A 628 -31.04 12.28 16.11
C ILE A 628 -31.74 12.63 14.78
N ASP A 629 -32.20 11.61 14.04
CA ASP A 629 -32.98 11.82 12.81
C ASP A 629 -34.28 12.59 13.08
N GLY A 630 -34.96 12.29 14.20
CA GLY A 630 -36.14 13.04 14.63
C GLY A 630 -35.88 14.49 15.03
N ILE A 631 -34.68 14.81 15.52
CA ILE A 631 -34.25 16.20 15.82
C ILE A 631 -33.97 16.97 14.52
N GLY A 632 -33.46 16.29 13.49
CA GLY A 632 -33.05 16.89 12.22
C GLY A 632 -31.60 17.40 12.20
N ASP A 633 -30.76 17.00 13.17
CA ASP A 633 -29.33 17.33 13.17
C ASP A 633 -28.57 16.37 12.20
N PRO A 634 -27.62 16.87 11.38
CA PRO A 634 -26.82 16.01 10.50
C PRO A 634 -25.98 15.02 11.31
N PHE A 635 -26.13 13.73 11.02
CA PHE A 635 -25.38 12.68 11.71
C PHE A 635 -24.86 11.58 10.81
N ALA A 636 -23.78 10.93 11.23
CA ALA A 636 -23.25 9.71 10.61
C ALA A 636 -23.22 8.58 11.64
N LEU A 637 -23.42 7.35 11.16
CA LEU A 637 -23.34 6.12 11.96
C LEU A 637 -22.21 5.27 11.40
N HIS A 638 -21.13 5.15 12.17
CA HIS A 638 -19.93 4.42 11.79
C HIS A 638 -19.58 3.38 12.87
N GLY A 639 -18.73 2.42 12.52
CA GLY A 639 -18.15 1.47 13.47
C GLY A 639 -16.69 1.20 13.20
N PHE A 640 -16.00 0.53 14.10
CA PHE A 640 -14.59 0.18 13.90
C PHE A 640 -14.22 -1.13 14.58
N ALA A 641 -13.20 -1.79 14.04
CA ALA A 641 -12.51 -2.94 14.61
C ALA A 641 -11.05 -2.93 14.08
N SER A 642 -10.10 -3.59 14.75
CA SER A 642 -8.71 -3.60 14.30
C SER A 642 -8.07 -4.99 14.29
N ASP A 643 -7.24 -5.24 13.27
CA ASP A 643 -6.36 -6.40 13.15
C ASP A 643 -4.91 -5.92 13.10
N GLY A 644 -4.40 -5.46 14.24
CA GLY A 644 -3.11 -4.78 14.36
C GLY A 644 -3.07 -3.38 13.74
N ARG A 645 -1.91 -2.72 13.85
CA ARG A 645 -1.73 -1.33 13.38
C ARG A 645 -1.91 -1.12 11.89
N HIS A 646 -1.68 -2.17 11.09
CA HIS A 646 -1.69 -2.05 9.62
C HIS A 646 -3.07 -2.35 9.00
N ASP A 647 -4.06 -2.79 9.77
CA ASP A 647 -5.44 -3.01 9.30
C ASP A 647 -6.49 -2.61 10.34
N VAL A 648 -6.66 -1.29 10.53
CA VAL A 648 -7.80 -0.74 11.29
C VAL A 648 -8.99 -0.62 10.36
N GLN A 649 -10.03 -1.43 10.59
CA GLN A 649 -11.20 -1.55 9.75
C GLN A 649 -12.27 -0.56 10.22
N TYR A 650 -12.64 0.39 9.38
CA TYR A 650 -13.63 1.44 9.67
C TYR A 650 -14.90 1.23 8.86
N TYR A 651 -16.02 0.98 9.51
CA TYR A 651 -17.29 0.63 8.88
C TYR A 651 -18.23 1.83 8.77
N ARG A 652 -18.77 2.08 7.58
CA ARG A 652 -19.75 3.18 7.36
C ARG A 652 -21.15 2.61 7.16
N PHE A 653 -22.02 2.77 8.15
CA PHE A 653 -23.42 2.34 8.08
C PHE A 653 -24.31 3.40 7.43
N LYS A 654 -24.14 4.66 7.85
CA LYS A 654 -24.87 5.83 7.35
C LYS A 654 -23.96 7.04 7.31
N ASP A 655 -23.97 7.76 6.20
CA ASP A 655 -23.25 9.03 6.05
C ASP A 655 -24.12 10.25 6.41
N PHE A 656 -23.48 11.41 6.61
CA PHE A 656 -24.17 12.67 6.92
C PHE A 656 -25.26 13.05 5.90
N ASN A 657 -25.02 12.82 4.61
CA ASN A 657 -25.94 13.18 3.52
C ASN A 657 -27.05 12.14 3.26
N GLN A 658 -27.06 11.02 4.01
CA GLN A 658 -28.05 9.96 3.84
C GLN A 658 -29.17 10.08 4.87
N HIS A 659 -30.38 9.67 4.51
CA HIS A 659 -31.48 9.52 5.46
C HIS A 659 -31.35 8.19 6.23
N PHE A 660 -31.98 8.11 7.40
CA PHE A 660 -32.05 6.86 8.17
C PHE A 660 -33.20 5.98 7.66
N ASP A 661 -33.05 5.48 6.44
CA ASP A 661 -34.02 4.64 5.74
C ASP A 661 -33.69 3.13 5.84
N ASP A 662 -34.46 2.29 5.14
CA ASP A 662 -34.28 0.84 5.17
C ASP A 662 -32.89 0.40 4.66
N GLU A 663 -32.20 1.20 3.86
CA GLU A 663 -30.82 0.92 3.45
C GLU A 663 -29.87 1.08 4.65
N ALA A 664 -29.96 2.19 5.37
CA ALA A 664 -29.17 2.43 6.58
C ALA A 664 -29.49 1.39 7.68
N LYS A 665 -30.78 1.05 7.85
CA LYS A 665 -31.22 0.00 8.79
C LYS A 665 -30.68 -1.38 8.39
N SER A 666 -30.72 -1.74 7.11
CA SER A 666 -30.19 -3.02 6.63
C SER A 666 -28.70 -3.18 6.97
N ARG A 667 -27.90 -2.13 6.82
CA ARG A 667 -26.47 -2.15 7.16
C ARG A 667 -26.24 -2.29 8.65
N LEU A 668 -27.04 -1.60 9.47
CA LEU A 668 -26.98 -1.72 10.92
C LEU A 668 -27.39 -3.13 11.40
N ALA A 669 -28.36 -3.76 10.73
CA ALA A 669 -28.77 -5.14 11.02
C ALA A 669 -27.67 -6.15 10.70
N GLY A 670 -26.86 -5.90 9.67
CA GLY A 670 -25.73 -6.74 9.25
C GLY A 670 -24.47 -6.57 10.11
N MET A 671 -24.56 -5.87 11.24
CA MET A 671 -23.44 -5.64 12.15
C MET A 671 -22.95 -6.94 12.79
N THR A 672 -21.67 -7.26 12.62
CA THR A 672 -21.00 -8.43 13.21
C THR A 672 -19.84 -7.98 14.10
N GLY A 673 -19.71 -8.59 15.28
CA GLY A 673 -18.59 -8.32 16.20
C GLY A 673 -17.40 -9.25 15.94
N GLY A 674 -16.17 -8.73 16.00
CA GLY A 674 -14.92 -9.47 15.89
C GLY A 674 -13.68 -8.57 15.89
N LEU A 675 -12.50 -9.17 16.04
CA LEU A 675 -11.19 -8.48 16.05
C LEU A 675 -10.96 -7.59 17.30
N SER A 676 -9.92 -6.76 17.28
CA SER A 676 -9.47 -5.95 18.42
C SER A 676 -9.92 -4.48 18.33
N THR A 677 -9.44 -3.63 19.25
CA THR A 677 -9.95 -2.27 19.50
C THR A 677 -8.84 -1.20 19.49
N ARG A 678 -8.52 -0.65 18.32
CA ARG A 678 -7.61 0.50 18.18
C ARG A 678 -8.35 1.85 18.11
N MET A 679 -8.91 2.30 19.23
CA MET A 679 -9.79 3.48 19.30
C MET A 679 -9.14 4.78 18.82
N GLY A 680 -7.86 5.04 19.13
CA GLY A 680 -7.21 6.31 18.82
C GLY A 680 -7.20 6.62 17.32
N ALA A 681 -6.85 5.64 16.48
CA ALA A 681 -6.91 5.76 15.03
C ALA A 681 -8.34 5.97 14.53
N ALA A 682 -9.32 5.22 15.07
CA ALA A 682 -10.72 5.34 14.70
C ALA A 682 -11.31 6.72 15.06
N LEU A 683 -10.95 7.27 16.22
CA LEU A 683 -11.36 8.61 16.66
C LEU A 683 -10.79 9.71 15.76
N ARG A 684 -9.50 9.63 15.40
CA ARG A 684 -8.88 10.57 14.46
C ARG A 684 -9.55 10.50 13.09
N HIS A 685 -9.90 9.31 12.62
CA HIS A 685 -10.61 9.13 11.36
C HIS A 685 -12.06 9.66 11.41
N ALA A 686 -12.80 9.41 12.50
CA ALA A 686 -14.12 9.99 12.72
C ALA A 686 -14.06 11.54 12.75
N GLY A 687 -13.06 12.09 13.44
CA GLY A 687 -12.78 13.52 13.48
C GLY A 687 -12.50 14.10 12.10
N HIS A 688 -11.73 13.39 11.25
CA HIS A 688 -11.46 13.81 9.88
C HIS A 688 -12.74 14.00 9.05
N HIS A 689 -13.73 13.11 9.19
CA HIS A 689 -15.02 13.24 8.50
C HIS A 689 -15.89 14.36 9.09
N LEU A 690 -15.89 14.47 10.41
CA LEU A 690 -16.69 15.46 11.13
C LEU A 690 -16.16 16.89 10.89
N LEU A 691 -14.85 17.07 10.76
CA LEU A 691 -14.22 18.37 10.46
C LEU A 691 -14.61 18.93 9.08
N LYS A 692 -15.08 18.09 8.15
CA LYS A 692 -15.59 18.52 6.83
C LYS A 692 -17.01 19.11 6.89
N GLN A 693 -17.73 18.90 8.00
CA GLN A 693 -19.08 19.41 8.17
C GLN A 693 -19.08 20.93 8.47
N GLN A 694 -20.08 21.62 7.93
CA GLN A 694 -20.20 23.09 8.03
C GLN A 694 -20.59 23.53 9.45
N GLU A 695 -21.17 22.62 10.24
CA GLU A 695 -21.70 22.89 11.56
C GLU A 695 -20.62 23.28 12.56
N ARG A 696 -20.88 24.29 13.40
CA ARG A 696 -19.87 24.79 14.36
C ARG A 696 -19.63 23.84 15.52
N ARG A 697 -20.68 23.25 16.10
CA ARG A 697 -20.55 22.26 17.17
C ARG A 697 -20.41 20.88 16.53
N LYS A 698 -19.41 20.13 16.98
CA LYS A 698 -19.05 18.81 16.45
C LYS A 698 -18.96 17.83 17.60
N LEU A 699 -19.69 16.72 17.52
CA LEU A 699 -19.75 15.70 18.56
C LEU A 699 -19.43 14.31 17.98
N ILE A 700 -18.53 13.57 18.64
CA ILE A 700 -18.33 12.14 18.44
C ILE A 700 -18.91 11.43 19.66
N LEU A 701 -19.92 10.60 19.45
CA LEU A 701 -20.51 9.73 20.45
C LEU A 701 -19.95 8.32 20.25
N LEU A 702 -18.97 7.93 21.06
CA LEU A 702 -18.37 6.60 21.05
C LEU A 702 -19.22 5.65 21.90
N VAL A 703 -19.60 4.51 21.35
CA VAL A 703 -20.26 3.40 22.08
C VAL A 703 -19.28 2.23 22.12
N THR A 704 -18.77 1.86 23.29
CA THR A 704 -17.76 0.80 23.46
C THR A 704 -18.01 0.00 24.73
N ASP A 705 -17.70 -1.28 24.70
CA ASP A 705 -17.81 -2.21 25.83
C ASP A 705 -16.45 -2.52 26.48
N GLY A 706 -15.34 -2.03 25.92
CA GLY A 706 -14.01 -2.50 26.28
C GLY A 706 -12.95 -1.42 26.46
N GLU A 707 -11.77 -1.87 26.88
CA GLU A 707 -10.55 -1.07 26.90
C GLU A 707 -9.86 -1.12 25.52
N PRO A 708 -9.15 -0.06 25.10
CA PRO A 708 -8.38 -0.11 23.86
C PRO A 708 -7.25 -1.14 23.98
N ALA A 709 -7.30 -2.18 23.16
CA ALA A 709 -6.38 -3.32 23.11
C ALA A 709 -6.24 -3.83 21.67
N ASP A 710 -5.05 -4.27 21.26
CA ASP A 710 -4.79 -4.78 19.91
C ASP A 710 -3.78 -5.93 19.97
N ILE A 711 -3.78 -6.83 18.98
CA ILE A 711 -2.96 -8.05 18.97
C ILE A 711 -1.45 -7.79 18.89
N ASP A 712 -1.06 -6.64 18.35
CA ASP A 712 0.34 -6.27 18.12
C ASP A 712 0.96 -5.47 19.27
N GLU A 713 0.17 -5.10 20.28
CA GLU A 713 0.60 -4.32 21.43
C GLU A 713 0.49 -5.12 22.74
N GLN A 714 1.63 -5.33 23.40
CA GLN A 714 1.66 -6.09 24.66
C GLN A 714 1.42 -5.21 25.88
N ASP A 715 1.58 -3.88 25.77
CA ASP A 715 1.34 -2.95 26.87
C ASP A 715 -0.07 -2.33 26.79
N PRO A 716 -0.99 -2.70 27.71
CA PRO A 716 -2.35 -2.15 27.75
C PRO A 716 -2.40 -0.64 27.99
N GLN A 717 -1.33 -0.02 28.52
CA GLN A 717 -1.29 1.42 28.74
C GLN A 717 -1.02 2.20 27.45
N HIS A 718 -0.34 1.63 26.47
CA HIS A 718 0.06 2.35 25.27
C HIS A 718 -1.17 2.88 24.50
N LEU A 719 -2.10 2.00 24.15
CA LEU A 719 -3.32 2.37 23.41
C LEU A 719 -4.28 3.25 24.24
N ARG A 720 -4.28 3.13 25.57
CA ARG A 720 -5.04 4.04 26.45
C ARG A 720 -4.50 5.46 26.40
N HIS A 721 -3.18 5.63 26.43
CA HIS A 721 -2.55 6.94 26.33
C HIS A 721 -2.70 7.51 24.92
N ASP A 722 -2.61 6.68 23.88
CA ASP A 722 -2.90 7.14 22.51
C ASP A 722 -4.34 7.61 22.36
N THR A 723 -5.31 6.83 22.85
CA THR A 723 -6.73 7.20 22.79
C THR A 723 -6.98 8.50 23.55
N LYS A 724 -6.37 8.68 24.72
CA LYS A 724 -6.43 9.93 25.48
C LYS A 724 -5.86 11.10 24.66
N LYS A 725 -4.73 10.90 24.00
CA LYS A 725 -4.15 11.93 23.13
C LYS A 725 -5.02 12.25 21.92
N ALA A 726 -5.62 11.26 21.28
CA ALA A 726 -6.60 11.47 20.22
C ALA A 726 -7.79 12.32 20.70
N VAL A 727 -8.29 12.07 21.90
CA VAL A 727 -9.37 12.88 22.51
C VAL A 727 -8.92 14.32 22.77
N GLU A 728 -7.73 14.53 23.32
CA GLU A 728 -7.15 15.86 23.56
C GLU A 728 -6.94 16.63 22.24
N GLU A 729 -6.45 15.97 21.21
CA GLU A 729 -6.28 16.52 19.85
C GLU A 729 -7.63 16.95 19.27
N LEU A 730 -8.63 16.08 19.32
CA LEU A 730 -9.97 16.38 18.81
C LEU A 730 -10.60 17.56 19.55
N TYR A 731 -10.48 17.60 20.88
CA TYR A 731 -10.95 18.73 21.69
C TYR A 731 -10.28 20.04 21.27
N SER A 732 -8.96 20.03 21.00
CA SER A 732 -8.23 21.21 20.53
C SER A 732 -8.70 21.72 19.17
N THR A 733 -9.25 20.83 18.33
CA THR A 733 -9.84 21.17 17.02
C THR A 733 -11.33 21.53 17.10
N GLY A 734 -11.92 21.56 18.30
CA GLY A 734 -13.34 21.91 18.50
C GLY A 734 -14.31 20.74 18.36
N VAL A 735 -13.80 19.50 18.37
CA VAL A 735 -14.61 18.27 18.35
C VAL A 735 -14.74 17.72 19.76
N LEU A 736 -15.97 17.64 20.27
CA LEU A 736 -16.27 17.03 21.55
C LEU A 736 -16.39 15.51 21.38
N THR A 737 -15.77 14.75 22.27
CA THR A 737 -15.90 13.29 22.32
C THR A 737 -16.65 12.90 23.58
N TYR A 738 -17.63 12.01 23.45
CA TYR A 738 -18.42 11.52 24.57
C TYR A 738 -18.50 9.99 24.50
N CYS A 739 -18.18 9.31 25.60
CA CYS A 739 -18.14 7.85 25.65
C CYS A 739 -19.36 7.27 26.37
N LEU A 740 -20.09 6.39 25.70
CA LEU A 740 -21.12 5.53 26.26
C LEU A 740 -20.52 4.14 26.45
N THR A 741 -20.27 3.78 27.70
CA THR A 741 -19.66 2.49 28.04
C THR A 741 -20.68 1.52 28.63
N LEU A 742 -20.59 0.26 28.23
CA LEU A 742 -21.43 -0.83 28.75
C LEU A 742 -20.73 -1.63 29.86
N ASP A 743 -19.45 -1.35 30.15
CA ASP A 743 -18.67 -2.03 31.19
C ASP A 743 -18.90 -1.36 32.58
N PRO A 744 -19.44 -2.11 33.58
CA PRO A 744 -19.63 -1.60 34.94
C PRO A 744 -18.34 -1.18 35.66
N HIS A 745 -17.18 -1.69 35.23
CA HIS A 745 -15.87 -1.43 35.83
C HIS A 745 -15.07 -0.33 35.09
N ALA A 746 -15.65 0.27 34.05
CA ALA A 746 -14.99 1.21 33.16
C ALA A 746 -14.60 2.56 33.78
N ASP A 747 -15.14 2.87 34.97
CA ASP A 747 -15.04 4.16 35.65
C ASP A 747 -13.59 4.64 35.84
N SER A 748 -12.64 3.71 36.02
CA SER A 748 -11.25 4.07 36.32
C SER A 748 -10.42 4.48 35.09
N TYR A 749 -10.65 3.87 33.93
CA TYR A 749 -9.87 4.13 32.71
C TYR A 749 -10.58 5.09 31.76
N VAL A 750 -11.90 4.97 31.57
CA VAL A 750 -12.68 5.86 30.69
C VAL A 750 -12.60 7.30 31.19
N LYS A 751 -12.69 7.48 32.51
CA LYS A 751 -12.50 8.79 33.15
C LYS A 751 -11.13 9.42 32.87
N ARG A 752 -10.08 8.61 32.73
CA ARG A 752 -8.72 9.12 32.39
C ARG A 752 -8.58 9.50 30.92
N ILE A 753 -9.34 8.85 30.04
CA ILE A 753 -9.30 9.05 28.59
C ILE A 753 -10.18 10.25 28.18
N PHE A 754 -11.45 10.27 28.60
CA PHE A 754 -12.44 11.27 28.15
C PHE A 754 -12.64 12.44 29.14
N GLY A 755 -12.32 12.25 30.42
CA GLY A 755 -12.52 13.24 31.48
C GLY A 755 -13.82 13.05 32.27
N GLU A 756 -13.94 13.69 33.44
CA GLU A 756 -15.00 13.39 34.44
C GLU A 756 -16.44 13.60 33.95
N ASN A 757 -16.68 14.49 32.98
CA ASN A 757 -18.02 14.86 32.51
C ASN A 757 -18.37 14.32 31.11
N ASN A 758 -17.48 13.54 30.49
CA ASN A 758 -17.58 13.15 29.08
C ASN A 758 -17.80 11.63 28.88
N TYR A 759 -18.35 10.95 29.88
CA TYR A 759 -18.75 9.55 29.75
C TYR A 759 -20.01 9.24 30.56
N THR A 760 -20.72 8.18 30.16
CA THR A 760 -21.83 7.58 30.91
C THR A 760 -21.73 6.06 30.84
N ILE A 761 -21.92 5.40 31.98
CA ILE A 761 -22.02 3.94 32.08
C ILE A 761 -23.49 3.55 31.92
N ILE A 762 -23.77 2.65 30.97
CA ILE A 762 -25.11 2.14 30.68
C ILE A 762 -25.16 0.68 31.13
N GLU A 763 -25.76 0.43 32.29
CA GLU A 763 -26.00 -0.94 32.78
C GLU A 763 -27.17 -1.63 32.04
N HIS A 764 -28.15 -0.84 31.58
CA HIS A 764 -29.34 -1.31 30.88
C HIS A 764 -29.76 -0.33 29.79
N VAL A 765 -30.11 -0.85 28.61
CA VAL A 765 -30.58 -0.08 27.43
C VAL A 765 -31.80 0.80 27.78
N ASP A 766 -32.61 0.38 28.76
CA ASP A 766 -33.77 1.14 29.25
C ASP A 766 -33.42 2.52 29.84
N ARG A 767 -32.16 2.76 30.22
CA ARG A 767 -31.70 4.05 30.79
C ARG A 767 -31.14 5.03 29.75
N LEU A 768 -30.81 4.58 28.54
CA LEU A 768 -30.42 5.45 27.41
C LEU A 768 -31.38 6.63 27.17
N PRO A 769 -32.72 6.46 27.24
CA PRO A 769 -33.70 7.52 26.98
C PRO A 769 -33.66 8.66 27.98
N GLU A 770 -33.15 8.40 29.18
CA GLU A 770 -33.05 9.40 30.25
C GLU A 770 -31.73 10.17 30.16
N GLN A 771 -30.68 9.51 29.64
CA GLN A 771 -29.32 10.08 29.55
C GLN A 771 -29.09 10.87 28.26
N LEU A 772 -29.58 10.39 27.10
CA LEU A 772 -29.38 11.05 25.82
C LEU A 772 -29.91 12.50 25.81
N PRO A 773 -31.09 12.82 26.34
CA PRO A 773 -31.56 14.21 26.37
C PRO A 773 -30.72 15.11 27.28
N LEU A 774 -30.21 14.60 28.41
CA LEU A 774 -29.32 15.35 29.30
C LEU A 774 -28.00 15.68 28.60
N LEU A 775 -27.48 14.72 27.84
CA LEU A 775 -26.29 14.87 27.00
C LEU A 775 -26.52 15.92 25.89
N PHE A 776 -27.62 15.81 25.14
CA PHE A 776 -27.91 16.80 24.09
C PHE A 776 -28.24 18.19 24.67
N ALA A 777 -28.89 18.27 25.84
CA ALA A 777 -29.19 19.54 26.50
C ALA A 777 -27.93 20.23 27.04
N SER A 778 -26.99 19.49 27.64
CA SER A 778 -25.72 20.05 28.11
C SER A 778 -24.83 20.54 26.95
N LEU A 779 -24.91 19.87 25.79
CA LEU A 779 -24.12 20.18 24.60
C LEU A 779 -24.73 21.26 23.69
N THR A 780 -26.03 21.56 23.83
CA THR A 780 -26.74 22.58 23.02
C THR A 780 -27.21 23.80 23.82
N GLY A 781 -27.03 23.75 25.15
CA GLY A 781 -27.23 24.88 26.07
C GLY A 781 -26.31 26.06 25.82
#